data_AF-Q7NG29-F1
#
_entry.id   AF-Q7NG29-F1
#
_cell.length_a   1.000
_cell.length_b   1.000
_cell.length_c   1.000
_cell.angle_alpha   90.00
_cell.angle_beta   90.00
_cell.angle_gamma   90.00
#
_symmetry.space_group_name_H-M   'P 1'
#
loop_
_entity.id
_entity.type
_entity.pdbx_description
1 polymer ?
#
loop_
_entity_poly.entity_id
_entity_poly.type
_entity_poly.pdbx_seq_one_letter_code
_entity_poly.pdbx_strand_id
1 'polypeptide(L)'
;MGFSRRSAGIMPGLQPHIEGPVVQSAADNKHFFGVGMAFAAERRRVGTCRSLHAAVPTAQTGRDTVEAICTSTIAAPGNALRSEGIPVYRFQLIAHTQIGECIGLVGSAPELGRWDVAKCIRLCTSAKLYPLWRTDAAIKFRSASKGIQSQRVEYKYIRLGPDGSAQWEAIGPDRWVPVASGRRSCVTVDDGAFGYLQPHPFGCAKLPAVAHRSEQGAGLKIVVIGSSVALGYKAWLLEGWASLLGKSLLQKYGHQLVNVSEAGANVGTTAARFAAAVAPERPDVVVISLSLGNEGFAHCPPSERRTGVRRFESGLRRLVQMAQDLGALAILGGVYPHGDYSPEHHRLLWETHLRMAHWGVPVLDWLAAVDDGRGCWKPGISFDPAHPNTIGHRLMYEAIDLRLFCVGKDALEEQKRRFRQRPETPIYLDGLGFRVSGSSGQQRLWIANASPHVYTVDTGWQELQTALRCKAVLTPGVYVAEEAAQGEPAFLAVGDDGAIETTIVVPPGAALEYRHALERYLQDERALLFHDGHLWIVREDEHRFRVINESDHEYNIHPMWPEVRAAFKALPPGVYEDPLDHRAPFRTAMIGHNGLESRVKAPPRSAVSFRYTCELSARRRVAIVPLGDRCAVRMLLYKIGYDGPAFPFDLTRTASIAEVADMVARRFEGMWDPALLCYSPEAGRIYHTRWTGLSFAHEVEATDDALHDLSPVHERMRIRYTARCERFWYTLRSCDEVLFVRTGVADRGGVMDLVEKLEQACEGKPFHLLVLSAQSSQEFSGLPKVGHYDLEFNPDRMYEDPGYWLFCTETMRGILNALDVSSRNLFWCPPTPPQPAPQGLCTMG
;
A
#
# COMPACT_ATOMS: atom_id res chain seq x y z
N MET A 1 13.09 -8.99 -67.58
CA MET A 1 13.72 -8.28 -68.72
C MET A 1 12.95 -7.00 -68.94
N GLY A 2 13.62 -5.85 -69.09
CA GLY A 2 12.96 -4.53 -69.19
C GLY A 2 12.96 -3.96 -70.61
N PHE A 3 12.46 -2.72 -70.74
CA PHE A 3 12.53 -1.70 -71.82
C PHE A 3 11.15 -1.00 -71.94
N SER A 4 10.97 0.31 -72.17
CA SER A 4 11.81 1.49 -71.89
C SER A 4 11.06 2.81 -72.21
N ARG A 5 11.10 3.78 -71.28
CA ARG A 5 11.20 5.27 -71.43
C ARG A 5 10.49 6.04 -72.56
N ARG A 6 9.94 7.21 -72.20
CA ARG A 6 10.47 8.59 -72.48
C ARG A 6 9.74 9.60 -71.55
N SER A 7 10.43 10.36 -70.69
CA SER A 7 11.08 11.69 -70.92
C SER A 7 10.08 12.87 -70.80
N ALA A 8 10.38 14.05 -70.22
CA ALA A 8 11.64 14.66 -69.74
C ALA A 8 11.40 15.67 -68.57
N GLY A 9 12.44 16.18 -67.90
CA GLY A 9 12.25 17.19 -66.82
C GLY A 9 13.43 17.75 -65.98
N ILE A 10 14.70 17.55 -66.37
CA ILE A 10 15.94 18.33 -66.04
C ILE A 10 16.28 18.73 -64.54
N MET A 11 17.53 18.40 -64.14
CA MET A 11 18.28 18.65 -62.87
C MET A 11 18.96 20.04 -62.81
N PRO A 12 19.82 20.43 -61.80
CA PRO A 12 20.19 19.88 -60.46
C PRO A 12 19.94 20.90 -59.30
N GLY A 13 20.38 20.77 -58.03
CA GLY A 13 21.01 19.67 -57.28
C GLY A 13 22.35 19.99 -56.57
N LEU A 14 22.35 20.31 -55.26
CA LEU A 14 23.55 20.43 -54.37
C LEU A 14 23.18 20.17 -52.87
N GLN A 15 23.99 19.38 -52.17
CA GLN A 15 24.01 19.12 -50.71
C GLN A 15 25.38 19.61 -50.14
N PRO A 16 25.67 19.61 -48.82
CA PRO A 16 24.92 19.15 -47.64
C PRO A 16 24.79 20.21 -46.53
N HIS A 17 24.24 19.88 -45.34
CA HIS A 17 24.77 20.28 -44.02
C HIS A 17 24.09 19.55 -42.83
N ILE A 18 24.65 19.72 -41.63
CA ILE A 18 24.43 18.96 -40.39
C ILE A 18 23.75 19.86 -39.34
N GLU A 19 22.72 19.35 -38.66
CA GLU A 19 22.15 19.75 -37.36
C GLU A 19 21.10 18.65 -37.03
N GLY A 20 20.80 18.18 -35.83
CA GLY A 20 20.83 18.69 -34.46
C GLY A 20 19.59 18.04 -33.76
N PRO A 21 19.63 17.59 -32.49
CA PRO A 21 18.54 16.77 -31.94
C PRO A 21 17.26 17.58 -31.71
N VAL A 22 16.11 17.02 -32.11
CA VAL A 22 14.79 17.63 -31.97
C VAL A 22 14.34 17.60 -30.50
N VAL A 23 14.23 18.78 -29.89
CA VAL A 23 13.56 18.96 -28.59
C VAL A 23 12.05 18.89 -28.82
N GLN A 24 11.38 17.85 -28.31
CA GLN A 24 9.91 17.82 -28.28
C GLN A 24 9.36 18.77 -27.20
N SER A 25 8.36 19.55 -27.58
CA SER A 25 7.79 20.64 -26.78
C SER A 25 6.98 20.13 -25.58
N ALA A 26 7.29 20.65 -24.38
CA ALA A 26 6.42 20.52 -23.21
C ALA A 26 5.20 21.43 -23.37
N ALA A 27 4.08 20.85 -23.82
CA ALA A 27 2.81 21.53 -24.00
C ALA A 27 1.67 20.77 -23.30
N ASP A 28 1.77 20.64 -21.97
CA ASP A 28 0.65 20.29 -21.08
C ASP A 28 0.96 20.76 -19.65
N ASN A 29 0.64 22.03 -19.36
CA ASN A 29 0.77 22.58 -18.00
C ASN A 29 -0.21 23.75 -17.76
N LYS A 30 -1.50 23.49 -17.99
CA LYS A 30 -2.61 24.37 -17.61
C LYS A 30 -3.77 23.56 -17.01
N HIS A 31 -3.59 23.09 -15.77
CA HIS A 31 -4.64 22.86 -14.75
C HIS A 31 -4.06 22.15 -13.50
N PHE A 32 -3.47 22.90 -12.56
CA PHE A 32 -3.16 22.39 -11.21
C PHE A 32 -3.19 23.49 -10.13
N PHE A 33 -4.35 24.14 -9.98
CA PHE A 33 -4.66 24.97 -8.80
C PHE A 33 -6.09 24.73 -8.35
N GLY A 34 -6.25 23.91 -7.30
CA GLY A 34 -7.53 23.74 -6.59
C GLY A 34 -8.01 22.29 -6.43
N VAL A 35 -7.92 21.79 -5.19
CA VAL A 35 -8.77 20.73 -4.57
C VAL A 35 -8.61 19.29 -5.10
N GLY A 36 -8.84 18.30 -4.23
CA GLY A 36 -8.83 16.87 -4.58
C GLY A 36 -8.34 15.91 -3.50
N MET A 37 -8.48 16.19 -2.20
CA MET A 37 -9.52 15.46 -1.45
C MET A 37 -10.94 15.82 -1.91
N ALA A 38 -11.84 14.82 -1.84
CA ALA A 38 -13.26 14.85 -2.24
C ALA A 38 -13.55 15.01 -3.75
N PHE A 39 -13.61 13.87 -4.46
CA PHE A 39 -14.40 13.75 -5.69
C PHE A 39 -15.80 13.21 -5.36
N ALA A 40 -16.78 14.10 -5.29
CA ALA A 40 -18.19 13.75 -5.49
C ALA A 40 -18.51 13.98 -6.98
N ALA A 41 -19.02 12.96 -7.67
CA ALA A 41 -19.29 13.04 -9.10
C ALA A 41 -20.76 13.38 -9.37
N GLU A 42 -21.03 14.57 -9.94
CA GLU A 42 -22.37 14.92 -10.42
C GLU A 42 -22.57 14.52 -11.89
N ARG A 43 -23.59 13.69 -12.12
CA ARG A 43 -23.98 13.19 -13.44
C ARG A 43 -24.95 14.17 -14.11
N ARG A 44 -24.71 14.56 -15.36
CA ARG A 44 -25.78 15.16 -16.18
C ARG A 44 -26.86 14.13 -16.47
N ARG A 45 -28.12 14.51 -16.27
CA ARG A 45 -29.31 13.69 -16.50
C ARG A 45 -29.68 13.65 -17.98
N VAL A 46 -30.07 12.47 -18.47
CA VAL A 46 -31.01 12.29 -19.59
C VAL A 46 -31.91 11.11 -19.25
N GLY A 47 -33.22 11.23 -19.52
CA GLY A 47 -34.13 10.08 -19.67
C GLY A 47 -34.61 9.39 -18.37
N THR A 48 -35.85 9.69 -17.98
CA THR A 48 -36.57 9.02 -16.87
C THR A 48 -36.96 7.57 -17.16
N CYS A 49 -36.80 6.68 -16.18
CA CYS A 49 -37.82 5.67 -15.87
C CYS A 49 -37.76 5.29 -14.38
N ARG A 50 -38.91 5.10 -13.73
CA ARG A 50 -39.02 4.91 -12.26
C ARG A 50 -38.94 3.43 -11.87
N SER A 51 -38.13 3.10 -10.87
CA SER A 51 -38.39 2.00 -9.94
C SER A 51 -37.86 2.34 -8.54
N LEU A 52 -38.59 1.91 -7.50
CA LEU A 52 -38.31 2.23 -6.10
C LEU A 52 -37.44 1.14 -5.46
N HIS A 53 -36.32 1.51 -4.87
CA HIS A 53 -35.63 0.69 -3.88
C HIS A 53 -35.23 1.53 -2.67
N ALA A 54 -35.62 1.05 -1.47
CA ALA A 54 -35.27 1.67 -0.20
C ALA A 54 -33.82 1.35 0.20
N ALA A 55 -33.14 2.31 0.83
CA ALA A 55 -31.78 2.14 1.31
C ALA A 55 -31.72 1.27 2.58
N VAL A 56 -30.67 0.45 2.70
CA VAL A 56 -30.29 -0.26 3.93
C VAL A 56 -29.01 0.38 4.46
N PRO A 57 -28.92 0.76 5.74
CA PRO A 57 -27.76 1.46 6.28
C PRO A 57 -26.55 0.52 6.52
N THR A 58 -25.36 1.09 6.40
CA THR A 58 -24.06 0.45 6.60
C THR A 58 -23.76 0.17 8.08
N ALA A 59 -23.29 -1.05 8.37
CA ALA A 59 -22.80 -1.43 9.70
C ALA A 59 -21.35 -1.95 9.62
N GLN A 60 -20.38 -1.09 9.96
CA GLN A 60 -19.03 -1.52 10.32
C GLN A 60 -19.04 -1.98 11.79
N THR A 61 -19.23 -3.27 12.05
CA THR A 61 -18.82 -4.02 13.26
C THR A 61 -19.36 -5.45 13.15
N GLY A 62 -18.48 -6.48 13.17
CA GLY A 62 -18.91 -7.89 13.16
C GLY A 62 -18.12 -8.86 12.30
N ARG A 63 -16.80 -8.70 12.13
CA ARG A 63 -15.98 -9.66 11.37
C ARG A 63 -15.57 -10.91 12.17
N ASP A 64 -15.60 -10.87 13.50
CA ASP A 64 -14.87 -11.86 14.32
C ASP A 64 -15.68 -13.08 14.82
N THR A 65 -16.97 -13.20 14.49
CA THR A 65 -17.86 -14.24 15.07
C THR A 65 -18.15 -15.45 14.20
N VAL A 66 -17.76 -15.47 12.91
CA VAL A 66 -18.12 -16.57 11.99
C VAL A 66 -16.98 -17.56 11.73
N GLU A 67 -15.72 -17.13 11.68
CA GLU A 67 -14.58 -18.03 11.39
C GLU A 67 -14.13 -18.89 12.59
N ALA A 68 -14.38 -18.42 13.82
CA ALA A 68 -13.82 -19.00 15.05
C ALA A 68 -14.40 -20.35 15.52
N ILE A 69 -15.42 -20.90 14.84
CA ILE A 69 -16.20 -22.05 15.35
C ILE A 69 -15.58 -23.42 15.00
N CYS A 70 -14.62 -23.47 14.05
CA CYS A 70 -14.03 -24.73 13.56
C CYS A 70 -12.60 -25.04 14.08
N THR A 71 -11.99 -24.17 14.88
CA THR A 71 -10.53 -24.17 15.17
C THR A 71 -10.21 -24.28 16.67
N SER A 72 -10.60 -25.40 17.31
CA SER A 72 -10.26 -25.69 18.72
C SER A 72 -9.45 -26.99 18.89
N THR A 73 -8.50 -26.99 19.83
CA THR A 73 -7.36 -27.92 19.90
C THR A 73 -7.47 -29.01 21.00
N ILE A 74 -6.82 -30.17 20.78
CA ILE A 74 -6.37 -31.22 21.74
C ILE A 74 -7.37 -32.31 22.23
N ALA A 75 -6.81 -33.54 22.39
CA ALA A 75 -7.23 -34.73 23.19
C ALA A 75 -8.02 -35.90 22.53
N ALA A 76 -7.69 -37.12 22.97
CA ALA A 76 -8.15 -38.45 22.50
C ALA A 76 -9.21 -39.06 23.48
N PRO A 77 -9.92 -40.21 23.24
CA PRO A 77 -9.44 -41.47 22.65
C PRO A 77 -10.44 -42.31 21.79
N GLY A 78 -10.05 -43.53 21.39
CA GLY A 78 -10.98 -44.68 21.24
C GLY A 78 -11.31 -45.15 19.81
N ASN A 79 -10.93 -46.39 19.48
CA ASN A 79 -11.15 -47.03 18.16
C ASN A 79 -12.51 -47.74 18.08
N ALA A 80 -13.29 -47.58 16.99
CA ALA A 80 -14.58 -48.27 16.82
C ALA A 80 -14.98 -48.54 15.35
N LEU A 81 -15.26 -49.81 15.05
CA LEU A 81 -15.63 -50.38 13.74
C LEU A 81 -16.76 -49.63 13.01
N ARG A 82 -16.73 -49.67 11.66
CA ARG A 82 -17.72 -49.02 10.77
C ARG A 82 -19.09 -49.71 10.87
N SER A 83 -20.15 -48.91 11.03
CA SER A 83 -21.54 -49.31 10.83
C SER A 83 -22.25 -48.24 10.00
N GLU A 84 -23.27 -48.62 9.24
CA GLU A 84 -24.06 -47.66 8.47
C GLU A 84 -24.78 -46.69 9.42
N GLY A 85 -24.47 -45.40 9.30
CA GLY A 85 -25.08 -44.32 10.08
C GLY A 85 -26.14 -43.58 9.27
N ILE A 86 -27.26 -43.26 9.92
CA ILE A 86 -28.26 -42.32 9.40
C ILE A 86 -27.59 -40.93 9.30
N PRO A 87 -27.63 -40.24 8.16
CA PRO A 87 -26.99 -38.94 8.03
C PRO A 87 -27.67 -37.88 8.90
N VAL A 88 -26.86 -37.06 9.57
CA VAL A 88 -27.26 -36.08 10.59
C VAL A 88 -26.80 -34.68 10.18
N TYR A 89 -27.73 -33.72 10.11
CA TYR A 89 -27.46 -32.35 9.66
C TYR A 89 -27.91 -31.30 10.67
N ARG A 90 -27.12 -30.23 10.82
CA ARG A 90 -27.53 -28.98 11.46
C ARG A 90 -27.47 -27.90 10.38
N PHE A 91 -28.51 -27.10 10.22
CA PHE A 91 -28.55 -26.04 9.20
C PHE A 91 -28.31 -24.69 9.84
N GLN A 92 -27.57 -23.81 9.15
CA GLN A 92 -27.35 -22.43 9.56
C GLN A 92 -27.23 -21.47 8.36
N LEU A 93 -27.60 -20.21 8.58
CA LEU A 93 -27.46 -19.11 7.62
C LEU A 93 -27.41 -17.76 8.34
N ILE A 94 -26.91 -16.74 7.66
CA ILE A 94 -26.96 -15.34 8.08
C ILE A 94 -28.28 -14.71 7.62
N ALA A 95 -29.04 -14.12 8.53
CA ALA A 95 -30.25 -13.38 8.19
C ALA A 95 -30.47 -12.18 9.13
N HIS A 96 -30.60 -10.99 8.54
CA HIS A 96 -31.00 -9.79 9.25
C HIS A 96 -32.54 -9.71 9.32
N THR A 97 -33.07 -9.51 10.52
CA THR A 97 -34.50 -9.59 10.84
C THR A 97 -34.97 -8.37 11.62
N GLN A 98 -36.24 -7.99 11.46
CA GLN A 98 -36.90 -6.99 12.29
C GLN A 98 -37.37 -7.56 13.63
N ILE A 99 -37.85 -6.70 14.54
CA ILE A 99 -38.42 -7.12 15.83
C ILE A 99 -39.67 -7.99 15.58
N GLY A 100 -39.69 -9.19 16.15
CA GLY A 100 -40.78 -10.15 15.98
C GLY A 100 -40.67 -11.07 14.75
N GLU A 101 -39.73 -10.81 13.84
CA GLU A 101 -39.42 -11.74 12.75
C GLU A 101 -38.56 -12.92 13.22
N CYS A 102 -38.68 -14.06 12.56
CA CYS A 102 -37.76 -15.20 12.72
C CYS A 102 -37.61 -16.00 11.42
N ILE A 103 -36.61 -16.89 11.38
CA ILE A 103 -36.35 -17.74 10.21
C ILE A 103 -36.88 -19.16 10.43
N GLY A 104 -37.55 -19.71 9.44
CA GLY A 104 -37.97 -21.11 9.34
C GLY A 104 -37.26 -21.83 8.19
N LEU A 105 -37.10 -23.15 8.33
CA LEU A 105 -36.60 -24.08 7.32
C LEU A 105 -37.71 -25.06 6.97
N VAL A 106 -37.99 -25.21 5.66
CA VAL A 106 -39.04 -26.11 5.14
C VAL A 106 -38.53 -26.81 3.88
N GLY A 107 -38.97 -28.04 3.62
CA GLY A 107 -38.41 -28.83 2.52
C GLY A 107 -39.15 -30.12 2.20
N SER A 108 -38.63 -30.88 1.24
CA SER A 108 -39.28 -32.07 0.67
C SER A 108 -39.34 -33.27 1.63
N ALA A 109 -38.39 -33.38 2.55
CA ALA A 109 -38.35 -34.45 3.54
C ALA A 109 -39.51 -34.37 4.55
N PRO A 110 -40.03 -35.51 5.06
CA PRO A 110 -40.99 -35.52 6.17
C PRO A 110 -40.52 -34.73 7.39
N GLU A 111 -39.22 -34.81 7.70
CA GLU A 111 -38.58 -34.09 8.80
C GLU A 111 -38.51 -32.57 8.57
N LEU A 112 -38.69 -32.08 7.33
CA LEU A 112 -38.77 -30.65 6.97
C LEU A 112 -40.20 -30.20 6.60
N GLY A 113 -41.22 -30.99 6.97
CA GLY A 113 -42.63 -30.62 6.81
C GLY A 113 -43.26 -30.91 5.44
N ARG A 114 -42.54 -31.46 4.45
CA ARG A 114 -43.03 -31.69 3.07
C ARG A 114 -43.58 -30.42 2.41
N TRP A 115 -42.78 -29.34 2.43
CA TRP A 115 -43.13 -28.00 1.92
C TRP A 115 -44.30 -27.29 2.64
N ASP A 116 -44.87 -27.87 3.70
CA ASP A 116 -45.86 -27.22 4.54
C ASP A 116 -45.22 -26.19 5.48
N VAL A 117 -45.47 -24.90 5.20
CA VAL A 117 -44.98 -23.76 5.99
C VAL A 117 -45.40 -23.83 7.47
N ALA A 118 -46.58 -24.38 7.78
CA ALA A 118 -47.03 -24.53 9.17
C ALA A 118 -46.21 -25.58 9.94
N LYS A 119 -45.47 -26.44 9.23
CA LYS A 119 -44.58 -27.47 9.78
C LYS A 119 -43.09 -27.12 9.64
N CYS A 120 -42.76 -25.88 9.31
CA CYS A 120 -41.35 -25.45 9.22
C CYS A 120 -40.61 -25.59 10.56
N ILE A 121 -39.33 -25.93 10.49
CA ILE A 121 -38.44 -25.91 11.65
C ILE A 121 -38.03 -24.45 11.89
N ARG A 122 -38.43 -23.89 13.03
CA ARG A 122 -37.95 -22.55 13.45
C ARG A 122 -36.46 -22.63 13.82
N LEU A 123 -35.67 -21.72 13.27
CA LEU A 123 -34.26 -21.56 13.63
C LEU A 123 -34.12 -20.63 14.83
N CYS A 124 -33.04 -20.82 15.58
CA CYS A 124 -32.72 -20.03 16.76
C CYS A 124 -31.49 -19.15 16.51
N THR A 125 -31.48 -17.98 17.14
CA THR A 125 -30.33 -17.08 17.24
C THR A 125 -30.22 -16.56 18.68
N SER A 126 -29.21 -15.74 18.98
CA SER A 126 -29.04 -15.05 20.26
C SER A 126 -28.23 -13.76 20.05
N ALA A 127 -28.19 -12.87 21.05
CA ALA A 127 -27.37 -11.65 20.96
C ALA A 127 -25.87 -11.90 20.68
N LYS A 128 -25.35 -13.11 20.97
CA LYS A 128 -23.97 -13.51 20.66
C LYS A 128 -23.80 -14.15 19.27
N LEU A 129 -24.88 -14.65 18.67
CA LEU A 129 -24.86 -15.35 17.38
C LEU A 129 -25.38 -14.48 16.23
N TYR A 130 -26.31 -13.56 16.51
CA TYR A 130 -26.93 -12.70 15.51
C TYR A 130 -25.87 -11.95 14.68
N PRO A 131 -25.95 -11.93 13.34
CA PRO A 131 -27.08 -12.34 12.48
C PRO A 131 -27.13 -13.83 12.07
N LEU A 132 -26.36 -14.73 12.69
CA LEU A 132 -26.42 -16.18 12.42
C LEU A 132 -27.68 -16.83 13.04
N TRP A 133 -28.42 -17.56 12.24
CA TRP A 133 -29.55 -18.41 12.62
C TRP A 133 -29.19 -19.87 12.40
N ARG A 134 -29.59 -20.78 13.30
CA ARG A 134 -29.32 -22.22 13.16
C ARG A 134 -30.43 -23.10 13.72
N THR A 135 -30.52 -24.35 13.25
CA THR A 135 -31.41 -25.34 13.88
C THR A 135 -30.87 -25.70 15.28
N ASP A 136 -31.74 -25.85 16.26
CA ASP A 136 -31.35 -26.18 17.64
C ASP A 136 -30.94 -27.65 17.80
N ALA A 137 -31.81 -28.55 17.31
CA ALA A 137 -31.50 -29.96 17.13
C ALA A 137 -30.80 -30.23 15.79
N ALA A 138 -30.14 -31.40 15.71
CA ALA A 138 -29.66 -31.94 14.44
C ALA A 138 -30.71 -32.90 13.84
N ILE A 139 -30.99 -32.72 12.55
CA ILE A 139 -32.03 -33.39 11.78
C ILE A 139 -31.47 -34.67 11.18
N LYS A 140 -32.23 -35.77 11.25
CA LYS A 140 -31.85 -37.09 10.73
C LYS A 140 -32.71 -37.40 9.51
N PHE A 141 -32.12 -37.47 8.32
CA PHE A 141 -32.86 -37.88 7.13
C PHE A 141 -32.78 -39.39 6.96
N ARG A 142 -33.94 -40.06 7.00
CA ARG A 142 -34.03 -41.49 6.71
C ARG A 142 -33.90 -41.69 5.20
N SER A 143 -32.92 -42.49 4.77
CA SER A 143 -32.79 -42.86 3.35
C SER A 143 -34.02 -43.65 2.91
N ALA A 144 -34.64 -43.24 1.80
CA ALA A 144 -35.81 -43.92 1.27
C ALA A 144 -35.42 -45.33 0.78
N SER A 145 -36.08 -46.35 1.32
CA SER A 145 -35.82 -47.74 0.99
C SER A 145 -36.19 -48.05 -0.46
N LYS A 146 -35.20 -48.47 -1.26
CA LYS A 146 -35.32 -49.07 -2.61
C LYS A 146 -36.29 -48.38 -3.57
N GLY A 147 -35.90 -47.20 -4.04
CA GLY A 147 -36.45 -46.58 -5.25
C GLY A 147 -35.46 -45.54 -5.80
N ILE A 148 -35.16 -45.56 -7.10
CA ILE A 148 -34.24 -44.60 -7.72
C ILE A 148 -34.99 -43.29 -7.94
N GLN A 149 -35.11 -42.45 -6.90
CA GLN A 149 -35.44 -41.03 -7.05
C GLN A 149 -35.02 -40.23 -5.80
N SER A 150 -34.18 -39.21 -6.03
CA SER A 150 -33.55 -38.30 -5.05
C SER A 150 -32.57 -38.93 -4.04
N GLN A 151 -31.26 -38.90 -4.36
CA GLN A 151 -30.17 -39.01 -3.38
C GLN A 151 -29.91 -37.69 -2.63
N ARG A 152 -30.90 -36.78 -2.58
CA ARG A 152 -30.78 -35.44 -1.99
C ARG A 152 -32.09 -35.04 -1.30
N VAL A 153 -31.99 -34.30 -0.21
CA VAL A 153 -33.13 -33.59 0.41
C VAL A 153 -33.11 -32.16 -0.10
N GLU A 154 -34.26 -31.65 -0.52
CA GLU A 154 -34.46 -30.28 -1.02
C GLU A 154 -35.18 -29.44 0.02
N TYR A 155 -34.84 -28.14 0.10
CA TYR A 155 -35.35 -27.22 1.10
C TYR A 155 -35.22 -25.75 0.69
N LYS A 156 -35.95 -24.88 1.38
CA LYS A 156 -35.79 -23.42 1.35
C LYS A 156 -35.96 -22.83 2.74
N TYR A 157 -35.43 -21.62 2.91
CA TYR A 157 -35.71 -20.78 4.06
C TYR A 157 -36.90 -19.87 3.83
N ILE A 158 -37.63 -19.60 4.92
CA ILE A 158 -38.72 -18.65 4.98
C ILE A 158 -38.49 -17.69 6.15
N ARG A 159 -38.83 -16.42 5.96
CA ARG A 159 -38.90 -15.40 7.01
C ARG A 159 -40.35 -15.28 7.44
N LEU A 160 -40.58 -15.32 8.76
CA LEU A 160 -41.90 -15.41 9.36
C LEU A 160 -42.15 -14.17 10.20
N GLY A 161 -43.17 -13.40 9.82
CA GLY A 161 -43.56 -12.17 10.50
C GLY A 161 -44.38 -12.41 11.78
N PRO A 162 -44.51 -11.39 12.64
CA PRO A 162 -45.29 -11.48 13.89
C PRO A 162 -46.80 -11.63 13.64
N ASP A 163 -47.28 -11.27 12.45
CA ASP A 163 -48.65 -11.42 11.96
C ASP A 163 -48.94 -12.82 11.36
N GLY A 164 -47.94 -13.70 11.31
CA GLY A 164 -48.05 -15.01 10.67
C GLY A 164 -47.77 -15.02 9.16
N SER A 165 -47.40 -13.88 8.57
CA SER A 165 -46.94 -13.82 7.18
C SER A 165 -45.67 -14.64 6.96
N ALA A 166 -45.51 -15.22 5.77
CA ALA A 166 -44.36 -16.04 5.40
C ALA A 166 -43.76 -15.56 4.06
N GLN A 167 -42.59 -14.94 4.13
CA GLN A 167 -41.81 -14.55 2.97
C GLN A 167 -40.76 -15.63 2.66
N TRP A 168 -40.87 -16.27 1.50
CA TRP A 168 -39.84 -17.18 1.01
C TRP A 168 -38.52 -16.43 0.73
N GLU A 169 -37.39 -17.15 0.80
CA GLU A 169 -36.15 -16.65 0.23
C GLU A 169 -36.24 -16.44 -1.30
N ALA A 170 -35.15 -16.03 -1.93
CA ALA A 170 -35.15 -15.61 -3.32
C ALA A 170 -35.73 -16.65 -4.31
N ILE A 171 -36.32 -16.12 -5.38
CA ILE A 171 -36.86 -16.89 -6.49
C ILE A 171 -35.71 -17.57 -7.23
N GLY A 172 -35.82 -18.89 -7.39
CA GLY A 172 -34.79 -19.74 -7.97
C GLY A 172 -34.89 -21.18 -7.45
N PRO A 173 -33.94 -22.07 -7.80
CA PRO A 173 -33.98 -23.48 -7.42
C PRO A 173 -34.02 -23.70 -5.91
N ASP A 174 -34.49 -24.86 -5.49
CA ASP A 174 -34.41 -25.31 -4.11
C ASP A 174 -32.96 -25.57 -3.70
N ARG A 175 -32.63 -25.24 -2.45
CA ARG A 175 -31.37 -25.68 -1.84
C ARG A 175 -31.44 -27.18 -1.62
N TRP A 176 -30.29 -27.85 -1.60
CA TRP A 176 -30.27 -29.30 -1.46
C TRP A 176 -29.03 -29.80 -0.73
N VAL A 177 -29.18 -30.90 0.03
CA VAL A 177 -28.05 -31.64 0.62
C VAL A 177 -28.10 -33.12 0.22
N PRO A 178 -26.96 -33.77 -0.06
CA PRO A 178 -26.94 -35.18 -0.42
C PRO A 178 -27.27 -36.08 0.76
N VAL A 179 -28.07 -37.13 0.55
CA VAL A 179 -28.40 -38.16 1.55
C VAL A 179 -27.38 -39.30 1.46
N ALA A 180 -26.12 -39.00 1.80
CA ALA A 180 -25.04 -39.97 1.73
C ALA A 180 -25.06 -40.93 2.94
N SER A 181 -25.22 -42.22 2.68
CA SER A 181 -25.06 -43.27 3.70
C SER A 181 -23.59 -43.40 4.13
N GLY A 182 -23.34 -43.45 5.45
CA GLY A 182 -22.04 -43.90 5.99
C GLY A 182 -21.25 -42.93 6.89
N ARG A 183 -21.70 -41.70 7.16
CA ARG A 183 -21.05 -40.82 8.17
C ARG A 183 -21.80 -40.82 9.50
N ARG A 184 -21.06 -41.02 10.60
CA ARG A 184 -21.58 -40.97 11.99
C ARG A 184 -21.58 -39.56 12.60
N SER A 185 -20.82 -38.62 12.03
CA SER A 185 -20.68 -37.25 12.54
C SER A 185 -21.74 -36.31 11.95
N CYS A 186 -22.27 -35.42 12.79
CA CYS A 186 -23.17 -34.35 12.37
C CYS A 186 -22.45 -33.39 11.42
N VAL A 187 -23.05 -33.12 10.26
CA VAL A 187 -22.59 -32.10 9.31
C VAL A 187 -23.34 -30.80 9.61
N THR A 188 -22.61 -29.71 9.84
CA THR A 188 -23.18 -28.36 9.86
C THR A 188 -23.18 -27.83 8.42
N VAL A 189 -24.38 -27.62 7.88
CA VAL A 189 -24.66 -27.03 6.56
C VAL A 189 -24.73 -25.53 6.75
N ASP A 190 -23.89 -24.80 6.03
CA ASP A 190 -23.85 -23.33 6.03
C ASP A 190 -24.32 -22.84 4.66
N ASP A 191 -25.46 -22.17 4.66
CA ASP A 191 -26.20 -21.74 3.48
C ASP A 191 -25.88 -20.31 3.03
N GLY A 192 -24.96 -19.62 3.70
CA GLY A 192 -24.61 -18.23 3.40
C GLY A 192 -25.67 -17.25 3.90
N ALA A 193 -26.04 -16.26 3.08
CA ALA A 193 -27.02 -15.23 3.44
C ALA A 193 -28.45 -15.58 2.98
N PHE A 194 -29.45 -15.23 3.78
CA PHE A 194 -30.86 -15.34 3.41
C PHE A 194 -31.16 -14.55 2.13
N GLY A 195 -31.74 -15.21 1.13
CA GLY A 195 -31.98 -14.63 -0.19
C GLY A 195 -30.82 -14.76 -1.19
N TYR A 196 -29.64 -15.24 -0.77
CA TYR A 196 -28.56 -15.60 -1.68
C TYR A 196 -28.56 -17.13 -1.88
N LEU A 197 -29.14 -17.58 -3.00
CA LEU A 197 -29.26 -19.01 -3.31
C LEU A 197 -27.92 -19.60 -3.75
N GLN A 198 -27.48 -20.63 -3.04
CA GLN A 198 -26.25 -21.36 -3.36
C GLN A 198 -26.52 -22.43 -4.43
N PRO A 199 -25.77 -22.48 -5.54
CA PRO A 199 -25.96 -23.51 -6.57
C PRO A 199 -25.53 -24.91 -6.08
N HIS A 200 -24.60 -24.96 -5.13
CA HIS A 200 -24.08 -26.18 -4.52
C HIS A 200 -23.99 -26.03 -2.99
N PRO A 201 -24.34 -27.08 -2.22
CA PRO A 201 -24.28 -27.00 -0.77
C PRO A 201 -22.84 -26.91 -0.25
N PHE A 202 -22.69 -26.15 0.83
CA PHE A 202 -21.52 -26.21 1.70
C PHE A 202 -21.93 -26.79 3.06
N GLY A 203 -21.09 -27.68 3.58
CA GLY A 203 -21.25 -28.16 4.94
C GLY A 203 -20.02 -28.91 5.39
N CYS A 204 -19.69 -28.81 6.67
CA CYS A 204 -18.56 -29.50 7.29
C CYS A 204 -19.03 -30.33 8.49
N ALA A 205 -18.50 -31.53 8.63
CA ALA A 205 -18.55 -32.20 9.94
C ALA A 205 -17.48 -31.57 10.85
N LYS A 206 -17.67 -31.64 12.17
CA LYS A 206 -16.51 -31.49 13.09
C LYS A 206 -15.43 -32.45 12.60
N LEU A 207 -14.27 -31.90 12.21
CA LEU A 207 -13.15 -32.66 11.70
C LEU A 207 -12.78 -33.74 12.73
N PRO A 208 -12.74 -35.03 12.37
CA PRO A 208 -12.07 -36.01 13.22
C PRO A 208 -10.60 -35.57 13.35
N ALA A 209 -10.02 -35.74 14.54
CA ALA A 209 -8.59 -35.55 14.73
C ALA A 209 -7.83 -36.37 13.67
N VAL A 210 -6.77 -35.75 13.12
CA VAL A 210 -6.01 -36.24 11.96
C VAL A 210 -5.83 -37.77 12.04
N ALA A 211 -6.35 -38.48 11.03
CA ALA A 211 -6.23 -39.92 10.97
C ALA A 211 -4.76 -40.32 11.04
N HIS A 212 -4.46 -41.35 11.85
CA HIS A 212 -3.08 -41.75 12.14
C HIS A 212 -2.25 -41.94 10.87
N ARG A 213 -0.98 -41.51 10.97
CA ARG A 213 0.08 -41.74 10.00
C ARG A 213 0.00 -43.17 9.46
N SER A 214 -0.10 -43.34 8.14
CA SER A 214 0.38 -44.60 7.56
C SER A 214 1.90 -44.63 7.68
N GLU A 215 2.46 -45.82 7.79
CA GLU A 215 3.90 -46.01 7.68
C GLU A 215 4.41 -45.61 6.28
N GLN A 216 5.74 -45.53 6.17
CA GLN A 216 6.46 -44.93 5.04
C GLN A 216 6.04 -45.51 3.68
N GLY A 217 5.20 -44.78 2.95
CA GLY A 217 4.97 -45.05 1.54
C GLY A 217 6.21 -44.72 0.71
N ALA A 218 6.42 -45.45 -0.39
CA ALA A 218 7.52 -45.20 -1.31
C ALA A 218 7.44 -43.81 -1.98
N GLY A 219 6.24 -43.26 -2.15
CA GLY A 219 5.97 -41.95 -2.76
C GLY A 219 6.46 -40.73 -1.97
N LEU A 220 6.35 -39.56 -2.59
CA LEU A 220 6.74 -38.27 -2.03
C LEU A 220 5.76 -37.78 -0.96
N LYS A 221 6.24 -36.93 -0.05
CA LYS A 221 5.39 -36.21 0.90
C LYS A 221 5.19 -34.75 0.50
N ILE A 222 3.96 -34.39 0.20
CA ILE A 222 3.55 -33.08 -0.32
C ILE A 222 2.78 -32.34 0.77
N VAL A 223 3.19 -31.13 1.11
CA VAL A 223 2.50 -30.28 2.09
C VAL A 223 1.85 -29.10 1.36
N VAL A 224 0.53 -28.94 1.48
CA VAL A 224 -0.19 -27.74 1.04
C VAL A 224 -0.31 -26.79 2.23
N ILE A 225 0.22 -25.58 2.09
CA ILE A 225 0.02 -24.48 3.04
C ILE A 225 -0.60 -23.29 2.32
N GLY A 226 -1.69 -22.76 2.87
CA GLY A 226 -2.47 -21.74 2.19
C GLY A 226 -3.64 -21.23 3.02
N SER A 227 -4.57 -20.57 2.33
CA SER A 227 -5.73 -19.92 2.92
C SER A 227 -7.01 -20.79 2.93
N SER A 228 -8.18 -20.18 3.12
CA SER A 228 -9.50 -20.83 3.09
C SER A 228 -9.75 -21.66 1.83
N VAL A 229 -9.35 -21.18 0.65
CA VAL A 229 -9.55 -21.92 -0.62
C VAL A 229 -8.61 -23.12 -0.71
N ALA A 230 -7.38 -23.01 -0.19
CA ALA A 230 -6.46 -24.16 -0.11
C ALA A 230 -6.94 -25.22 0.90
N LEU A 231 -7.60 -24.79 1.99
CA LEU A 231 -8.28 -25.66 2.95
C LEU A 231 -9.52 -26.38 2.37
N GLY A 232 -10.07 -25.91 1.25
CA GLY A 232 -11.31 -26.43 0.65
C GLY A 232 -12.59 -25.79 1.20
N TYR A 233 -12.48 -24.61 1.82
CA TYR A 233 -13.63 -23.89 2.36
C TYR A 233 -14.66 -23.57 1.26
N LYS A 234 -15.96 -23.71 1.57
CA LYS A 234 -17.09 -23.67 0.62
C LYS A 234 -17.17 -24.82 -0.41
N ALA A 235 -16.26 -25.81 -0.39
CA ALA A 235 -16.52 -27.13 -0.96
C ALA A 235 -17.27 -28.05 0.02
N TRP A 236 -18.15 -28.92 -0.49
CA TRP A 236 -18.84 -29.92 0.33
C TRP A 236 -17.83 -30.77 1.12
N LEU A 237 -17.98 -30.79 2.45
CA LEU A 237 -17.14 -31.53 3.41
C LEU A 237 -15.66 -31.14 3.40
N LEU A 238 -15.34 -29.92 2.93
CA LEU A 238 -13.97 -29.43 2.68
C LEU A 238 -13.20 -30.24 1.62
N GLU A 239 -13.91 -31.01 0.77
CA GLU A 239 -13.30 -31.81 -0.30
C GLU A 239 -13.01 -30.95 -1.55
N GLY A 240 -12.28 -29.85 -1.35
CA GLY A 240 -11.85 -28.92 -2.39
C GLY A 240 -10.64 -29.40 -3.21
N TRP A 241 -10.05 -28.49 -4.01
CA TRP A 241 -9.02 -28.83 -5.00
C TRP A 241 -7.83 -29.62 -4.42
N ALA A 242 -7.35 -29.27 -3.22
CA ALA A 242 -6.24 -29.94 -2.56
C ALA A 242 -6.59 -31.39 -2.12
N SER A 243 -7.85 -31.64 -1.75
CA SER A 243 -8.35 -32.99 -1.44
C SER A 243 -8.45 -33.85 -2.69
N LEU A 244 -8.95 -33.28 -3.79
CA LEU A 244 -9.01 -33.94 -5.10
C LEU A 244 -7.61 -34.27 -5.62
N LEU A 245 -6.67 -33.32 -5.51
CA LEU A 245 -5.26 -33.50 -5.83
C LEU A 245 -4.66 -34.64 -4.98
N GLY A 246 -4.85 -34.62 -3.66
CA GLY A 246 -4.33 -35.67 -2.78
C GLY A 246 -4.81 -37.07 -3.12
N LYS A 247 -6.10 -37.23 -3.45
CA LYS A 247 -6.68 -38.51 -3.92
C LYS A 247 -5.99 -39.00 -5.20
N SER A 248 -5.85 -38.12 -6.20
CA SER A 248 -5.27 -38.49 -7.50
C SER A 248 -3.75 -38.71 -7.44
N LEU A 249 -3.01 -37.97 -6.61
CA LEU A 249 -1.58 -38.19 -6.41
C LEU A 249 -1.29 -39.48 -5.64
N LEU A 250 -2.12 -39.83 -4.66
CA LEU A 250 -2.05 -41.14 -3.98
C LEU A 250 -2.36 -42.28 -4.96
N GLN A 251 -3.44 -42.17 -5.73
CA GLN A 251 -3.86 -43.21 -6.69
C GLN A 251 -2.86 -43.40 -7.84
N LYS A 252 -2.27 -42.32 -8.36
CA LYS A 252 -1.42 -42.35 -9.57
C LYS A 252 0.07 -42.54 -9.28
N TYR A 253 0.56 -42.01 -8.15
CA TYR A 253 1.98 -41.97 -7.82
C TYR A 253 2.34 -42.51 -6.42
N GLY A 254 1.34 -42.87 -5.60
CA GLY A 254 1.55 -43.28 -4.21
C GLY A 254 2.00 -42.14 -3.29
N HIS A 255 1.91 -40.88 -3.73
CA HIS A 255 2.32 -39.71 -2.97
C HIS A 255 1.30 -39.36 -1.89
N GLN A 256 1.78 -38.86 -0.76
CA GLN A 256 0.94 -38.43 0.35
C GLN A 256 0.82 -36.91 0.36
N LEU A 257 -0.42 -36.39 0.40
CA LEU A 257 -0.68 -34.96 0.54
C LEU A 257 -1.22 -34.66 1.95
N VAL A 258 -0.54 -33.76 2.66
CA VAL A 258 -0.96 -33.20 3.95
C VAL A 258 -1.34 -31.74 3.72
N ASN A 259 -2.50 -31.33 4.22
CA ASN A 259 -2.98 -29.95 4.09
C ASN A 259 -2.95 -29.25 5.45
N VAL A 260 -2.13 -28.20 5.58
CA VAL A 260 -1.95 -27.38 6.79
C VAL A 260 -2.47 -25.95 6.59
N SER A 261 -3.32 -25.75 5.59
CA SER A 261 -3.97 -24.47 5.28
C SER A 261 -4.92 -24.00 6.38
N GLU A 262 -5.13 -22.69 6.47
CA GLU A 262 -5.89 -22.03 7.54
C GLU A 262 -6.79 -20.94 6.93
N ALA A 263 -8.04 -20.83 7.40
CA ALA A 263 -8.95 -19.79 6.93
C ALA A 263 -8.39 -18.39 7.27
N GLY A 264 -8.65 -17.40 6.42
CA GLY A 264 -8.13 -16.03 6.59
C GLY A 264 -6.61 -15.84 6.41
N ALA A 265 -5.81 -16.91 6.27
CA ALA A 265 -4.34 -16.79 6.21
C ALA A 265 -3.85 -15.93 5.03
N ASN A 266 -2.89 -15.04 5.30
CA ASN A 266 -2.24 -14.14 4.36
C ASN A 266 -0.72 -14.41 4.36
N VAL A 267 0.09 -13.68 3.58
CA VAL A 267 1.54 -13.95 3.50
C VAL A 267 2.25 -13.79 4.84
N GLY A 268 1.84 -12.81 5.66
CA GLY A 268 2.45 -12.53 6.97
C GLY A 268 2.13 -13.62 8.01
N THR A 269 0.85 -13.94 8.20
CA THR A 269 0.44 -14.99 9.15
C THR A 269 0.95 -16.37 8.74
N THR A 270 1.02 -16.63 7.43
CA THR A 270 1.60 -17.88 6.89
C THR A 270 3.09 -17.95 7.18
N ALA A 271 3.86 -16.88 6.97
CA ALA A 271 5.29 -16.85 7.26
C ALA A 271 5.58 -17.08 8.76
N ALA A 272 4.81 -16.43 9.64
CA ALA A 272 4.95 -16.57 11.09
C ALA A 272 4.74 -18.03 11.57
N ARG A 273 3.77 -18.75 10.99
CA ARG A 273 3.45 -20.15 11.38
C ARG A 273 4.17 -21.22 10.56
N PHE A 274 4.86 -20.86 9.47
CA PHE A 274 5.43 -21.78 8.49
C PHE A 274 6.31 -22.87 9.13
N ALA A 275 7.28 -22.48 9.97
CA ALA A 275 8.20 -23.42 10.59
C ALA A 275 7.48 -24.44 11.48
N ALA A 276 6.47 -24.01 12.25
CA ALA A 276 5.69 -24.88 13.13
C ALA A 276 4.71 -25.80 12.37
N ALA A 277 4.16 -25.35 11.23
CA ALA A 277 3.18 -26.10 10.45
C ALA A 277 3.82 -27.04 9.41
N VAL A 278 4.94 -26.66 8.80
CA VAL A 278 5.52 -27.33 7.62
C VAL A 278 6.71 -28.22 7.99
N ALA A 279 7.64 -27.74 8.84
CA ALA A 279 8.87 -28.48 9.14
C ALA A 279 8.62 -29.85 9.83
N PRO A 280 7.67 -30.02 10.77
CA PRO A 280 7.39 -31.33 11.38
C PRO A 280 6.93 -32.39 10.39
N GLU A 281 6.33 -31.97 9.27
CA GLU A 281 5.87 -32.88 8.24
C GLU A 281 7.02 -33.44 7.38
N ARG A 282 8.20 -32.81 7.37
CA ARG A 282 9.36 -33.20 6.52
C ARG A 282 8.97 -33.32 5.03
N PRO A 283 8.52 -32.23 4.39
CA PRO A 283 8.06 -32.25 3.00
C PRO A 283 9.17 -32.55 2.00
N ASP A 284 8.80 -33.26 0.94
CA ASP A 284 9.52 -33.31 -0.33
C ASP A 284 9.15 -32.12 -1.23
N VAL A 285 7.88 -31.71 -1.17
CA VAL A 285 7.29 -30.61 -1.94
C VAL A 285 6.39 -29.79 -1.02
N VAL A 286 6.45 -28.47 -1.12
CA VAL A 286 5.54 -27.52 -0.45
C VAL A 286 4.77 -26.74 -1.51
N VAL A 287 3.44 -26.82 -1.48
CA VAL A 287 2.54 -26.03 -2.31
C VAL A 287 2.03 -24.85 -1.49
N ILE A 288 2.40 -23.64 -1.88
CA ILE A 288 2.04 -22.38 -1.19
C ILE A 288 0.89 -21.73 -1.94
N SER A 289 -0.32 -21.70 -1.36
CA SER A 289 -1.55 -21.25 -2.04
C SER A 289 -2.29 -20.18 -1.24
N LEU A 290 -1.94 -18.92 -1.47
CA LEU A 290 -2.53 -17.74 -0.84
C LEU A 290 -3.21 -16.84 -1.89
N SER A 291 -3.91 -15.79 -1.46
CA SER A 291 -4.66 -14.91 -2.36
C SER A 291 -4.54 -13.43 -2.00
N LEU A 292 -4.59 -12.59 -3.04
CA LEU A 292 -4.72 -11.13 -2.91
C LEU A 292 -5.96 -10.71 -2.10
N GLY A 293 -7.04 -11.51 -2.13
CA GLY A 293 -8.24 -11.26 -1.32
C GLY A 293 -7.94 -11.16 0.17
N ASN A 294 -7.06 -12.03 0.70
CA ASN A 294 -6.68 -12.02 2.12
C ASN A 294 -5.66 -10.92 2.47
N GLU A 295 -5.07 -10.26 1.47
CA GLU A 295 -4.28 -9.04 1.62
C GLU A 295 -5.17 -7.77 1.59
N GLY A 296 -6.50 -7.94 1.60
CA GLY A 296 -7.49 -6.86 1.55
C GLY A 296 -7.69 -6.24 0.16
N PHE A 297 -7.12 -6.84 -0.89
CA PHE A 297 -7.01 -6.24 -2.23
C PHE A 297 -8.35 -5.76 -2.81
N ALA A 298 -9.43 -6.53 -2.64
CA ALA A 298 -10.77 -6.17 -3.15
C ALA A 298 -11.34 -4.86 -2.58
N HIS A 299 -10.89 -4.44 -1.39
CA HIS A 299 -11.47 -3.32 -0.65
C HIS A 299 -10.45 -2.21 -0.30
N CYS A 300 -9.18 -2.37 -0.70
CA CYS A 300 -8.16 -1.36 -0.44
C CYS A 300 -8.36 -0.10 -1.32
N PRO A 301 -7.94 1.09 -0.84
CA PRO A 301 -7.97 2.32 -1.63
C PRO A 301 -7.17 2.18 -2.94
N PRO A 302 -7.55 2.86 -4.04
CA PRO A 302 -6.84 2.76 -5.32
C PRO A 302 -5.34 3.04 -5.22
N SER A 303 -4.94 4.00 -4.38
CA SER A 303 -3.55 4.36 -4.09
C SER A 303 -2.74 3.22 -3.46
N GLU A 304 -3.36 2.28 -2.76
CA GLU A 304 -2.69 1.20 -2.03
C GLU A 304 -2.64 -0.12 -2.82
N ARG A 305 -3.44 -0.26 -3.89
CA ARG A 305 -3.58 -1.51 -4.67
C ARG A 305 -2.24 -2.09 -5.12
N ARG A 306 -1.38 -1.24 -5.71
CA ARG A 306 -0.06 -1.64 -6.22
C ARG A 306 0.86 -2.08 -5.08
N THR A 307 0.91 -1.33 -3.98
CA THR A 307 1.65 -1.71 -2.77
C THR A 307 1.15 -3.02 -2.17
N GLY A 308 -0.16 -3.24 -2.11
CA GLY A 308 -0.77 -4.50 -1.66
C GLY A 308 -0.31 -5.70 -2.50
N VAL A 309 -0.36 -5.58 -3.83
CA VAL A 309 0.16 -6.60 -4.76
C VAL A 309 1.66 -6.84 -4.56
N ARG A 310 2.47 -5.78 -4.42
CA ARG A 310 3.92 -5.89 -4.19
C ARG A 310 4.24 -6.64 -2.89
N ARG A 311 3.54 -6.32 -1.78
CA ARG A 311 3.66 -7.02 -0.50
C ARG A 311 3.30 -8.51 -0.62
N PHE A 312 2.23 -8.84 -1.34
CA PHE A 312 1.85 -10.23 -1.63
C PHE A 312 2.95 -10.98 -2.38
N GLU A 313 3.48 -10.39 -3.45
CA GLU A 313 4.54 -11.00 -4.27
C GLU A 313 5.83 -11.24 -3.48
N SER A 314 6.27 -10.24 -2.71
CA SER A 314 7.42 -10.34 -1.81
C SER A 314 7.21 -11.41 -0.73
N GLY A 315 6.01 -11.49 -0.15
CA GLY A 315 5.66 -12.50 0.85
C GLY A 315 5.64 -13.92 0.29
N LEU A 316 5.12 -14.12 -0.93
CA LEU A 316 5.19 -15.42 -1.62
C LEU A 316 6.64 -15.84 -1.90
N ARG A 317 7.51 -14.91 -2.35
CA ARG A 317 8.94 -15.19 -2.56
C ARG A 317 9.65 -15.58 -1.26
N ARG A 318 9.33 -14.92 -0.13
CA ARG A 318 9.82 -15.32 1.21
C ARG A 318 9.40 -16.75 1.56
N LEU A 319 8.13 -17.11 1.35
CA LEU A 319 7.62 -18.46 1.62
C LEU A 319 8.26 -19.53 0.71
N VAL A 320 8.53 -19.20 -0.56
CA VAL A 320 9.30 -20.05 -1.48
C VAL A 320 10.70 -20.33 -0.94
N GLN A 321 11.42 -19.30 -0.48
CA GLN A 321 12.74 -19.48 0.13
C GLN A 321 12.66 -20.36 1.38
N MET A 322 11.71 -20.11 2.28
CA MET A 322 11.52 -20.93 3.49
C MET A 322 11.23 -22.41 3.20
N ALA A 323 10.54 -22.72 2.10
CA ALA A 323 10.37 -24.11 1.64
C ALA A 323 11.67 -24.72 1.10
N GLN A 324 12.46 -23.94 0.37
CA GLN A 324 13.75 -24.34 -0.18
C GLN A 324 14.82 -24.54 0.90
N ASP A 325 14.80 -23.75 1.97
CA ASP A 325 15.68 -23.87 3.14
C ASP A 325 15.42 -25.16 3.94
N LEU A 326 14.15 -25.61 4.00
CA LEU A 326 13.79 -26.96 4.48
C LEU A 326 14.23 -28.08 3.52
N GLY A 327 14.79 -27.74 2.36
CA GLY A 327 15.25 -28.67 1.35
C GLY A 327 14.13 -29.28 0.51
N ALA A 328 12.94 -28.67 0.47
CA ALA A 328 11.80 -29.11 -0.33
C ALA A 328 11.65 -28.30 -1.63
N LEU A 329 10.97 -28.86 -2.64
CA LEU A 329 10.59 -28.07 -3.82
C LEU A 329 9.40 -27.17 -3.49
N ALA A 330 9.50 -25.90 -3.83
CA ALA A 330 8.38 -24.96 -3.76
C ALA A 330 7.55 -24.99 -5.04
N ILE A 331 6.23 -25.04 -4.89
CA ILE A 331 5.23 -24.84 -5.95
C ILE A 331 4.28 -23.74 -5.46
N LEU A 332 3.91 -22.79 -6.33
CA LEU A 332 2.94 -21.77 -6.01
C LEU A 332 1.53 -22.17 -6.50
N GLY A 333 0.50 -21.91 -5.70
CA GLY A 333 -0.86 -21.80 -6.21
C GLY A 333 -1.00 -20.48 -6.97
N GLY A 334 -1.58 -20.52 -8.17
CA GLY A 334 -1.86 -19.29 -8.93
C GLY A 334 -2.85 -18.37 -8.22
N VAL A 335 -2.78 -17.07 -8.52
CA VAL A 335 -3.85 -16.14 -8.11
C VAL A 335 -5.19 -16.50 -8.77
N TYR A 336 -6.29 -16.09 -8.16
CA TYR A 336 -7.64 -16.42 -8.59
C TYR A 336 -8.61 -15.23 -8.39
N PRO A 337 -9.80 -15.28 -9.03
CA PRO A 337 -10.78 -14.19 -9.04
C PRO A 337 -11.38 -13.85 -7.67
N HIS A 338 -12.09 -12.71 -7.61
CA HIS A 338 -12.93 -12.31 -6.49
C HIS A 338 -14.15 -11.55 -7.02
N GLY A 339 -15.35 -11.82 -6.50
CA GLY A 339 -16.61 -11.25 -7.01
C GLY A 339 -16.71 -9.73 -6.94
N ASP A 340 -15.95 -9.10 -6.04
CA ASP A 340 -15.87 -7.63 -5.88
C ASP A 340 -14.68 -6.99 -6.63
N TYR A 341 -13.99 -7.72 -7.53
CA TYR A 341 -12.93 -7.11 -8.33
C TYR A 341 -13.48 -6.13 -9.38
N SER A 342 -12.68 -5.10 -9.64
CA SER A 342 -12.93 -4.05 -10.63
C SER A 342 -12.02 -4.28 -11.85
N PRO A 343 -12.22 -3.58 -12.98
CA PRO A 343 -11.31 -3.68 -14.12
C PRO A 343 -9.84 -3.37 -13.79
N GLU A 344 -9.57 -2.51 -12.80
CA GLU A 344 -8.21 -2.26 -12.30
C GLU A 344 -7.69 -3.44 -11.46
N HIS A 345 -8.52 -3.98 -10.56
CA HIS A 345 -8.16 -5.18 -9.79
C HIS A 345 -7.82 -6.34 -10.74
N HIS A 346 -8.62 -6.55 -11.79
CA HIS A 346 -8.39 -7.58 -12.80
C HIS A 346 -7.07 -7.39 -13.57
N ARG A 347 -6.78 -6.17 -14.02
CA ARG A 347 -5.51 -5.87 -14.69
C ARG A 347 -4.32 -6.24 -13.79
N LEU A 348 -4.35 -5.79 -12.53
CA LEU A 348 -3.29 -6.08 -11.56
C LEU A 348 -3.21 -7.57 -11.20
N LEU A 349 -4.34 -8.28 -11.12
CA LEU A 349 -4.42 -9.74 -10.94
C LEU A 349 -3.70 -10.47 -12.08
N TRP A 350 -3.97 -10.07 -13.33
CA TRP A 350 -3.35 -10.66 -14.52
C TRP A 350 -1.85 -10.33 -14.62
N GLU A 351 -1.45 -9.08 -14.34
CA GLU A 351 -0.05 -8.68 -14.25
C GLU A 351 0.70 -9.48 -13.17
N THR A 352 0.06 -9.77 -12.03
CA THR A 352 0.61 -10.61 -10.94
C THR A 352 0.78 -12.06 -11.39
N HIS A 353 -0.25 -12.64 -12.03
CA HIS A 353 -0.22 -13.99 -12.60
C HIS A 353 0.95 -14.16 -13.59
N LEU A 354 1.10 -13.22 -14.53
CA LEU A 354 2.20 -13.24 -15.50
C LEU A 354 3.58 -13.12 -14.82
N ARG A 355 3.73 -12.26 -13.79
CA ARG A 355 4.98 -12.18 -13.02
C ARG A 355 5.29 -13.50 -12.32
N MET A 356 4.32 -14.09 -11.61
CA MET A 356 4.50 -15.36 -10.89
C MET A 356 4.99 -16.49 -11.80
N ALA A 357 4.46 -16.60 -13.02
CA ALA A 357 4.87 -17.60 -14.00
C ALA A 357 6.37 -17.55 -14.38
N HIS A 358 7.03 -16.39 -14.19
CA HIS A 358 8.44 -16.17 -14.52
C HIS A 358 9.38 -16.26 -13.31
N TRP A 359 8.90 -16.58 -12.10
CA TRP A 359 9.75 -16.63 -10.89
C TRP A 359 10.64 -17.89 -10.77
N GLY A 360 10.70 -18.74 -11.80
CA GLY A 360 11.53 -19.95 -11.78
C GLY A 360 11.02 -21.08 -10.86
N VAL A 361 9.82 -20.95 -10.30
CA VAL A 361 9.10 -21.99 -9.55
C VAL A 361 7.82 -22.39 -10.29
N PRO A 362 7.39 -23.66 -10.26
CA PRO A 362 6.13 -24.07 -10.87
C PRO A 362 4.94 -23.35 -10.24
N VAL A 363 4.00 -22.91 -11.08
CA VAL A 363 2.72 -22.32 -10.66
C VAL A 363 1.58 -23.26 -11.08
N LEU A 364 0.67 -23.56 -10.15
CA LEU A 364 -0.59 -24.22 -10.46
C LEU A 364 -1.53 -23.19 -11.08
N ASP A 365 -1.56 -23.14 -12.41
CA ASP A 365 -2.41 -22.20 -13.14
C ASP A 365 -3.85 -22.72 -13.28
N TRP A 366 -4.78 -22.01 -12.65
CA TRP A 366 -6.21 -22.20 -12.77
C TRP A 366 -6.95 -20.93 -13.17
N LEU A 367 -6.26 -19.79 -13.36
CA LEU A 367 -6.91 -18.48 -13.45
C LEU A 367 -7.88 -18.44 -14.65
N ALA A 368 -7.43 -18.85 -15.83
CA ALA A 368 -8.27 -18.97 -17.02
C ALA A 368 -9.41 -20.00 -16.88
N ALA A 369 -9.27 -20.98 -15.99
CA ALA A 369 -10.32 -21.98 -15.73
C ALA A 369 -11.49 -21.39 -14.91
N VAL A 370 -11.23 -20.42 -14.02
CA VAL A 370 -12.24 -19.88 -13.08
C VAL A 370 -12.63 -18.42 -13.30
N ASP A 371 -11.87 -17.63 -14.07
CA ASP A 371 -12.12 -16.20 -14.32
C ASP A 371 -13.14 -15.92 -15.45
N ASP A 372 -14.00 -14.92 -15.27
CA ASP A 372 -15.03 -14.51 -16.23
C ASP A 372 -14.54 -13.53 -17.32
N GLY A 373 -13.24 -13.21 -17.34
CA GLY A 373 -12.62 -12.17 -18.17
C GLY A 373 -12.65 -10.77 -17.54
N ARG A 374 -13.09 -10.64 -16.28
CA ARG A 374 -13.24 -9.36 -15.56
C ARG A 374 -12.63 -9.38 -14.15
N GLY A 375 -11.90 -10.43 -13.78
CA GLY A 375 -11.39 -10.64 -12.43
C GLY A 375 -12.41 -11.28 -11.48
N CYS A 376 -13.58 -11.67 -11.98
CA CYS A 376 -14.65 -12.24 -11.18
C CYS A 376 -14.83 -13.74 -11.47
N TRP A 377 -15.43 -14.47 -10.53
CA TRP A 377 -15.73 -15.89 -10.73
C TRP A 377 -16.71 -16.09 -11.89
N LYS A 378 -16.48 -17.11 -12.73
CA LYS A 378 -17.46 -17.52 -13.74
C LYS A 378 -18.86 -17.76 -13.11
N PRO A 379 -19.96 -17.52 -13.84
CA PRO A 379 -21.30 -17.72 -13.31
C PRO A 379 -21.51 -19.12 -12.73
N GLY A 380 -22.00 -19.19 -11.48
CA GLY A 380 -22.37 -20.43 -10.81
C GLY A 380 -21.23 -21.24 -10.18
N ILE A 381 -19.96 -20.78 -10.22
CA ILE A 381 -18.82 -21.52 -9.63
C ILE A 381 -18.32 -20.95 -8.29
N SER A 382 -18.86 -19.82 -7.83
CA SER A 382 -18.62 -19.25 -6.49
C SER A 382 -19.71 -19.61 -5.47
N PHE A 383 -19.36 -19.51 -4.19
CA PHE A 383 -20.31 -19.57 -3.06
C PHE A 383 -20.57 -18.16 -2.48
N ASP A 384 -19.54 -17.33 -2.49
CA ASP A 384 -19.59 -15.92 -2.09
C ASP A 384 -18.52 -15.17 -2.90
N PRO A 385 -18.38 -13.83 -2.80
CA PRO A 385 -17.38 -13.10 -3.57
C PRO A 385 -15.94 -13.62 -3.37
N ALA A 386 -15.60 -14.15 -2.19
CA ALA A 386 -14.25 -14.58 -1.86
C ALA A 386 -13.95 -16.05 -2.18
N HIS A 387 -14.97 -16.92 -2.18
CA HIS A 387 -14.76 -18.37 -2.20
C HIS A 387 -15.42 -19.08 -3.41
N PRO A 388 -14.70 -20.00 -4.08
CA PRO A 388 -15.30 -20.92 -5.03
C PRO A 388 -16.20 -21.93 -4.30
N ASN A 389 -17.27 -22.37 -4.95
CA ASN A 389 -18.07 -23.50 -4.48
C ASN A 389 -17.45 -24.84 -4.92
N THR A 390 -18.13 -25.95 -4.62
CA THR A 390 -17.69 -27.32 -5.00
C THR A 390 -17.31 -27.48 -6.49
N ILE A 391 -17.95 -26.77 -7.42
CA ILE A 391 -17.60 -26.79 -8.85
C ILE A 391 -16.39 -25.90 -9.14
N GLY A 392 -16.30 -24.70 -8.54
CA GLY A 392 -15.10 -23.86 -8.67
C GLY A 392 -13.84 -24.58 -8.20
N HIS A 393 -13.90 -25.25 -7.05
CA HIS A 393 -12.80 -26.11 -6.58
C HIS A 393 -12.47 -27.27 -7.52
N ARG A 394 -13.48 -27.86 -8.19
CA ARG A 394 -13.25 -28.91 -9.17
C ARG A 394 -12.51 -28.37 -10.41
N LEU A 395 -12.94 -27.23 -10.94
CA LEU A 395 -12.29 -26.56 -12.07
C LEU A 395 -10.84 -26.16 -11.74
N MET A 396 -10.58 -25.67 -10.52
CA MET A 396 -9.21 -25.41 -10.05
C MET A 396 -8.35 -26.68 -10.02
N TYR A 397 -8.92 -27.82 -9.61
CA TYR A 397 -8.22 -29.11 -9.65
C TYR A 397 -8.02 -29.64 -11.09
N GLU A 398 -9.02 -29.54 -11.95
CA GLU A 398 -8.97 -30.01 -13.35
C GLU A 398 -7.93 -29.24 -14.19
N ALA A 399 -7.59 -28.01 -13.81
CA ALA A 399 -6.52 -27.22 -14.41
C ALA A 399 -5.10 -27.62 -13.96
N ILE A 400 -4.95 -28.42 -12.89
CA ILE A 400 -3.63 -28.80 -12.37
C ILE A 400 -2.95 -29.84 -13.26
N ASP A 401 -1.79 -29.49 -13.83
CA ASP A 401 -0.94 -30.46 -14.50
C ASP A 401 -0.28 -31.42 -13.49
N LEU A 402 -0.86 -32.61 -13.37
CA LEU A 402 -0.34 -33.68 -12.50
C LEU A 402 1.09 -34.12 -12.85
N ARG A 403 1.64 -33.77 -14.03
CA ARG A 403 3.04 -34.06 -14.38
C ARG A 403 4.04 -33.29 -13.50
N LEU A 404 3.64 -32.16 -12.91
CA LEU A 404 4.45 -31.43 -11.93
C LEU A 404 4.82 -32.28 -10.69
N PHE A 405 4.04 -33.32 -10.41
CA PHE A 405 4.27 -34.26 -9.30
C PHE A 405 4.84 -35.61 -9.76
N CYS A 406 5.16 -35.76 -11.05
CA CYS A 406 5.68 -36.98 -11.65
C CYS A 406 7.20 -37.12 -11.47
N VAL A 407 7.68 -36.94 -10.23
CA VAL A 407 9.11 -36.95 -9.86
C VAL A 407 9.37 -38.08 -8.87
N GLY A 408 10.37 -38.93 -9.16
CA GLY A 408 10.85 -39.96 -8.23
C GLY A 408 11.82 -39.38 -7.20
N LYS A 409 11.97 -40.04 -6.05
CA LYS A 409 12.84 -39.56 -4.94
C LYS A 409 14.28 -39.29 -5.38
N ASP A 410 14.86 -40.12 -6.25
CA ASP A 410 16.24 -39.94 -6.70
C ASP A 410 16.42 -38.73 -7.63
N ALA A 411 15.45 -38.50 -8.53
CA ALA A 411 15.44 -37.30 -9.39
C ALA A 411 15.20 -36.03 -8.58
N LEU A 412 14.36 -36.13 -7.54
CA LEU A 412 14.11 -35.06 -6.57
C LEU A 412 15.36 -34.77 -5.74
N GLU A 413 16.07 -35.77 -5.22
CA GLU A 413 17.32 -35.57 -4.47
C GLU A 413 18.44 -35.07 -5.36
N GLU A 414 18.52 -35.45 -6.64
CA GLU A 414 19.44 -34.82 -7.60
C GLU A 414 19.08 -33.34 -7.84
N GLN A 415 17.79 -32.99 -7.93
CA GLN A 415 17.35 -31.60 -8.06
C GLN A 415 17.63 -30.80 -6.78
N LYS A 416 17.37 -31.37 -5.58
CA LYS A 416 17.72 -30.81 -4.28
C LYS A 416 19.24 -30.63 -4.14
N ARG A 417 20.05 -31.62 -4.56
CA ARG A 417 21.52 -31.56 -4.57
C ARG A 417 22.02 -30.45 -5.49
N ARG A 418 21.50 -30.38 -6.72
CA ARG A 418 21.77 -29.28 -7.68
C ARG A 418 21.28 -27.92 -7.21
N PHE A 419 20.41 -27.83 -6.21
CA PHE A 419 20.00 -26.57 -5.59
C PHE A 419 20.92 -26.21 -4.41
N ARG A 420 21.22 -27.16 -3.51
CA ARG A 420 22.11 -26.99 -2.36
C ARG A 420 23.58 -26.78 -2.71
N GLN A 421 24.04 -27.21 -3.88
CA GLN A 421 25.46 -27.15 -4.30
C GLN A 421 25.80 -26.01 -5.27
N ARG A 422 24.90 -25.04 -5.51
CA ARG A 422 25.10 -24.04 -6.59
C ARG A 422 26.28 -23.09 -6.28
N PRO A 423 27.38 -23.13 -7.07
CA PRO A 423 28.47 -22.18 -6.93
C PRO A 423 28.09 -20.81 -7.52
N GLU A 424 28.92 -19.80 -7.30
CA GLU A 424 28.94 -18.59 -8.11
C GLU A 424 28.91 -18.93 -9.61
N THR A 425 27.91 -18.41 -10.32
CA THR A 425 27.80 -18.59 -11.77
C THR A 425 28.48 -17.40 -12.46
N PRO A 426 29.52 -17.61 -13.29
CA PRO A 426 30.19 -16.52 -14.00
C PRO A 426 29.28 -15.95 -15.09
N ILE A 427 29.00 -14.65 -15.02
CA ILE A 427 28.17 -13.91 -15.99
C ILE A 427 29.09 -13.30 -17.05
N TYR A 428 30.08 -12.52 -16.63
CA TYR A 428 31.06 -11.84 -17.48
C TYR A 428 32.47 -11.98 -16.91
N LEU A 429 33.45 -12.04 -17.80
CA LEU A 429 34.88 -12.03 -17.50
C LEU A 429 35.57 -11.41 -18.71
N ASP A 430 36.36 -10.36 -18.50
CA ASP A 430 37.28 -9.86 -19.53
C ASP A 430 38.63 -10.58 -19.47
N GLY A 431 39.45 -10.42 -20.50
CA GLY A 431 40.80 -11.00 -20.55
C GLY A 431 41.84 -10.31 -19.66
N LEU A 432 41.44 -9.31 -18.86
CA LEU A 432 42.34 -8.44 -18.09
C LEU A 432 42.16 -8.60 -16.58
N GLY A 433 41.08 -9.22 -16.11
CA GLY A 433 40.83 -9.55 -14.70
C GLY A 433 39.56 -8.95 -14.10
N PHE A 434 38.73 -8.28 -14.89
CA PHE A 434 37.40 -7.82 -14.46
C PHE A 434 36.37 -8.94 -14.63
N ARG A 435 35.67 -9.29 -13.55
CA ARG A 435 34.68 -10.37 -13.52
C ARG A 435 33.38 -9.95 -12.85
N VAL A 436 32.29 -10.51 -13.34
CA VAL A 436 30.95 -10.42 -12.75
C VAL A 436 30.38 -11.83 -12.60
N SER A 437 29.99 -12.22 -11.39
CA SER A 437 29.35 -13.50 -11.08
C SER A 437 28.05 -13.27 -10.29
N GLY A 438 27.16 -14.26 -10.29
CA GLY A 438 25.87 -14.18 -9.60
C GLY A 438 25.43 -15.51 -9.00
N SER A 439 24.46 -15.45 -8.08
CA SER A 439 23.88 -16.63 -7.44
C SER A 439 22.62 -17.11 -8.17
N SER A 440 22.33 -18.41 -8.08
CA SER A 440 21.03 -18.93 -8.52
C SER A 440 19.91 -18.44 -7.62
N GLY A 441 18.87 -17.83 -8.21
CA GLY A 441 17.84 -17.08 -7.48
C GLY A 441 18.06 -15.57 -7.60
N GLN A 442 19.29 -15.16 -7.94
CA GLN A 442 19.60 -13.88 -8.56
C GLN A 442 19.18 -12.65 -7.75
N GLN A 443 19.34 -12.78 -6.43
CA GLN A 443 19.30 -11.64 -5.49
C GLN A 443 20.70 -11.24 -5.02
N ARG A 444 21.77 -11.93 -5.47
CA ARG A 444 23.17 -11.54 -5.23
C ARG A 444 24.00 -11.45 -6.51
N LEU A 445 24.87 -10.46 -6.55
CA LEU A 445 25.81 -10.16 -7.64
C LEU A 445 27.18 -9.85 -7.04
N TRP A 446 28.25 -10.44 -7.57
CA TRP A 446 29.62 -10.12 -7.24
C TRP A 446 30.30 -9.44 -8.43
N ILE A 447 30.99 -8.34 -8.18
CA ILE A 447 31.80 -7.63 -9.17
C ILE A 447 33.21 -7.52 -8.60
N ALA A 448 34.20 -8.05 -9.30
CA ALA A 448 35.59 -7.96 -8.86
C ALA A 448 36.51 -7.52 -9.99
N ASN A 449 37.47 -6.65 -9.66
CA ASN A 449 38.44 -6.08 -10.57
C ASN A 449 39.86 -6.46 -10.12
N ALA A 450 40.41 -7.53 -10.67
CA ALA A 450 41.79 -7.93 -10.42
C ALA A 450 42.82 -7.22 -11.32
N SER A 451 42.39 -6.29 -12.17
CA SER A 451 43.25 -5.57 -13.12
C SER A 451 43.80 -4.26 -12.52
N PRO A 452 44.87 -3.68 -13.10
CA PRO A 452 45.41 -2.39 -12.68
C PRO A 452 44.59 -1.18 -13.18
N HIS A 453 43.49 -1.40 -13.90
CA HIS A 453 42.68 -0.35 -14.53
C HIS A 453 41.38 -0.07 -13.75
N VAL A 454 40.90 1.18 -13.82
CA VAL A 454 39.58 1.55 -13.31
C VAL A 454 38.53 1.19 -14.37
N TYR A 455 37.44 0.54 -13.96
CA TYR A 455 36.30 0.27 -14.85
C TYR A 455 35.12 1.17 -14.51
N THR A 456 34.39 1.59 -15.54
CA THR A 456 33.07 2.19 -15.40
C THR A 456 32.05 1.21 -15.95
N VAL A 457 31.10 0.78 -15.12
CA VAL A 457 29.95 0.00 -15.56
C VAL A 457 28.79 0.95 -15.72
N ASP A 458 28.27 1.07 -16.94
CA ASP A 458 27.13 1.90 -17.30
C ASP A 458 26.27 1.22 -18.38
N THR A 459 25.20 1.89 -18.80
CA THR A 459 24.25 1.41 -19.81
C THR A 459 24.84 1.33 -21.23
N GLY A 460 26.01 1.94 -21.47
CA GLY A 460 26.73 1.94 -22.74
C GLY A 460 27.60 0.69 -22.97
N TRP A 461 28.00 -0.05 -21.93
CA TRP A 461 28.82 -1.25 -22.06
C TRP A 461 28.02 -2.47 -22.57
N GLN A 462 27.71 -2.47 -23.86
CA GLN A 462 26.81 -3.43 -24.51
C GLN A 462 27.20 -4.90 -24.29
N GLU A 463 28.49 -5.25 -24.26
CA GLU A 463 28.92 -6.63 -24.02
C GLU A 463 28.54 -7.14 -22.63
N LEU A 464 28.83 -6.35 -21.58
CA LEU A 464 28.48 -6.67 -20.21
C LEU A 464 26.96 -6.68 -20.02
N GLN A 465 26.25 -5.67 -20.56
CA GLN A 465 24.79 -5.59 -20.49
C GLN A 465 24.10 -6.76 -21.22
N THR A 466 24.66 -7.23 -22.34
CA THR A 466 24.19 -8.44 -23.03
C THR A 466 24.49 -9.70 -22.23
N ALA A 467 25.68 -9.80 -21.62
CA ALA A 467 26.01 -10.93 -20.75
C ALA A 467 25.09 -11.02 -19.52
N LEU A 468 24.75 -9.87 -18.92
CA LEU A 468 23.73 -9.76 -17.87
C LEU A 468 22.38 -10.27 -18.38
N ARG A 469 21.79 -9.64 -19.41
CA ARG A 469 20.48 -10.05 -19.98
C ARG A 469 20.40 -11.54 -20.37
N CYS A 470 21.46 -12.11 -20.93
CA CYS A 470 21.43 -13.48 -21.47
C CYS A 470 21.80 -14.57 -20.46
N LYS A 471 22.55 -14.25 -19.39
CA LYS A 471 23.04 -15.25 -18.40
C LYS A 471 22.54 -14.98 -16.98
N ALA A 472 22.03 -13.77 -16.72
CA ALA A 472 21.55 -13.32 -15.43
C ALA A 472 20.06 -12.93 -15.50
N VAL A 473 19.22 -13.73 -14.84
CA VAL A 473 17.81 -13.40 -14.54
C VAL A 473 17.77 -12.57 -13.26
N LEU A 474 18.44 -11.41 -13.24
CA LEU A 474 18.49 -10.55 -12.06
C LEU A 474 17.08 -10.07 -11.68
N THR A 475 16.80 -10.02 -10.38
CA THR A 475 15.54 -9.45 -9.88
C THR A 475 15.59 -7.93 -10.07
N PRO A 476 14.62 -7.29 -10.74
CA PRO A 476 14.62 -5.84 -10.90
C PRO A 476 14.44 -5.13 -9.56
N GLY A 477 15.24 -4.09 -9.30
CA GLY A 477 15.28 -3.38 -8.03
C GLY A 477 16.66 -2.81 -7.70
N VAL A 478 16.85 -2.35 -6.47
CA VAL A 478 18.15 -1.80 -6.02
C VAL A 478 18.94 -2.86 -5.26
N TYR A 479 20.18 -3.08 -5.69
CA TYR A 479 21.14 -3.94 -5.03
C TYR A 479 22.12 -3.11 -4.23
N VAL A 480 22.45 -3.59 -3.04
CA VAL A 480 23.14 -2.85 -2.00
C VAL A 480 24.38 -3.62 -1.57
N ALA A 481 25.54 -2.96 -1.56
CA ALA A 481 26.81 -3.57 -1.21
C ALA A 481 26.85 -4.01 0.27
N GLU A 482 27.42 -5.19 0.53
CA GLU A 482 27.64 -5.73 1.90
C GLU A 482 28.56 -4.84 2.73
N GLU A 483 29.78 -4.65 2.22
CA GLU A 483 30.82 -3.82 2.81
C GLU A 483 31.43 -3.01 1.66
N ALA A 484 31.04 -1.74 1.52
CA ALA A 484 31.66 -0.82 0.57
C ALA A 484 32.67 0.06 1.30
N ALA A 485 33.93 0.04 0.86
CA ALA A 485 34.96 0.93 1.35
C ALA A 485 34.72 2.38 0.87
N GLN A 486 35.46 3.33 1.45
CA GLN A 486 35.32 4.74 1.09
C GLN A 486 35.79 4.99 -0.35
N GLY A 487 34.85 5.38 -1.22
CA GLY A 487 35.09 5.56 -2.66
C GLY A 487 34.60 4.40 -3.53
N GLU A 488 34.12 3.30 -2.93
CA GLU A 488 33.49 2.20 -3.67
C GLU A 488 31.97 2.42 -3.86
N PRO A 489 31.38 1.89 -4.95
CA PRO A 489 29.96 2.03 -5.24
C PRO A 489 29.08 1.24 -4.28
N ALA A 490 28.42 1.95 -3.36
CA ALA A 490 27.59 1.38 -2.29
C ALA A 490 26.29 0.68 -2.78
N PHE A 491 25.86 0.91 -4.02
CA PHE A 491 24.69 0.29 -4.62
C PHE A 491 24.79 0.27 -6.15
N LEU A 492 23.90 -0.50 -6.77
CA LEU A 492 23.57 -0.44 -8.19
C LEU A 492 22.06 -0.73 -8.38
N ALA A 493 21.46 -0.27 -9.46
CA ALA A 493 20.08 -0.59 -9.81
C ALA A 493 20.00 -1.48 -11.04
N VAL A 494 19.05 -2.41 -11.02
CA VAL A 494 18.78 -3.35 -12.11
C VAL A 494 17.37 -3.12 -12.64
N GLY A 495 17.28 -2.95 -13.97
CA GLY A 495 16.04 -2.75 -14.70
C GLY A 495 15.23 -4.03 -14.91
N ASP A 496 14.03 -3.88 -15.48
CA ASP A 496 13.10 -5.00 -15.71
C ASP A 496 13.62 -6.02 -16.75
N ASP A 497 14.63 -5.65 -17.55
CA ASP A 497 15.33 -6.52 -18.49
C ASP A 497 16.59 -7.19 -17.92
N GLY A 498 16.92 -6.93 -16.64
CA GLY A 498 18.14 -7.42 -15.99
C GLY A 498 19.41 -6.61 -16.27
N ALA A 499 19.32 -5.50 -17.01
CA ALA A 499 20.45 -4.59 -17.23
C ALA A 499 20.73 -3.72 -15.99
N ILE A 500 21.99 -3.31 -15.82
CA ILE A 500 22.35 -2.33 -14.78
C ILE A 500 22.03 -0.92 -15.31
N GLU A 501 21.10 -0.22 -14.64
CA GLU A 501 20.61 1.11 -15.01
C GLU A 501 21.50 2.25 -14.46
N THR A 502 22.28 1.99 -13.41
CA THR A 502 23.15 2.97 -12.73
C THR A 502 24.60 2.91 -13.20
N THR A 503 25.23 4.07 -13.37
CA THR A 503 26.69 4.15 -13.55
C THR A 503 27.42 3.90 -12.22
N ILE A 504 28.33 2.93 -12.20
CA ILE A 504 29.24 2.66 -11.07
C ILE A 504 30.70 2.61 -11.52
N VAL A 505 31.62 3.04 -10.66
CA VAL A 505 33.07 3.01 -10.91
C VAL A 505 33.71 1.96 -10.01
N VAL A 506 34.43 1.01 -10.59
CA VAL A 506 35.05 -0.12 -9.89
C VAL A 506 36.58 0.05 -9.90
N PRO A 507 37.21 0.40 -8.77
CA PRO A 507 38.65 0.65 -8.73
C PRO A 507 39.48 -0.65 -8.81
N PRO A 508 40.78 -0.56 -9.14
CA PRO A 508 41.72 -1.69 -9.10
C PRO A 508 41.71 -2.40 -7.75
N GLY A 509 41.64 -3.73 -7.75
CA GLY A 509 41.63 -4.57 -6.55
C GLY A 509 40.27 -4.71 -5.86
N ALA A 510 39.23 -4.00 -6.29
CA ALA A 510 37.89 -4.08 -5.68
C ALA A 510 37.27 -5.48 -5.81
N ALA A 511 36.56 -5.92 -4.78
CA ALA A 511 35.81 -7.17 -4.75
C ALA A 511 34.49 -6.97 -4.00
N LEU A 512 33.44 -6.61 -4.73
CA LEU A 512 32.18 -6.11 -4.20
C LEU A 512 31.10 -7.19 -4.25
N GLU A 513 30.50 -7.52 -3.09
CA GLU A 513 29.25 -8.29 -3.01
C GLU A 513 28.06 -7.34 -2.88
N TYR A 514 27.10 -7.48 -3.78
CA TYR A 514 25.82 -6.78 -3.76
C TYR A 514 24.67 -7.74 -3.49
N ARG A 515 23.73 -7.34 -2.62
CA ARG A 515 22.47 -8.06 -2.38
C ARG A 515 21.27 -7.18 -2.67
N HIS A 516 20.23 -7.74 -3.27
CA HIS A 516 18.96 -7.06 -3.54
C HIS A 516 18.36 -6.56 -2.22
N ALA A 517 17.87 -5.30 -2.18
CA ALA A 517 17.35 -4.67 -0.96
C ALA A 517 16.30 -5.54 -0.25
N LEU A 518 15.36 -6.09 -1.03
CA LEU A 518 14.37 -7.08 -0.57
C LEU A 518 14.97 -8.32 0.12
N GLU A 519 16.04 -8.94 -0.40
CA GLU A 519 16.67 -10.11 0.24
C GLU A 519 17.28 -9.71 1.59
N ARG A 520 18.00 -8.58 1.58
CA ARG A 520 18.80 -8.10 2.70
C ARG A 520 17.95 -7.64 3.89
N TYR A 521 16.92 -6.84 3.65
CA TYR A 521 16.23 -6.10 4.72
C TYR A 521 14.83 -6.63 5.06
N LEU A 522 14.18 -7.44 4.21
CA LEU A 522 12.82 -7.96 4.51
C LEU A 522 12.80 -8.99 5.65
N GLN A 523 13.94 -9.62 5.95
CA GLN A 523 14.05 -10.58 7.06
C GLN A 523 14.49 -9.93 8.39
N ASP A 524 14.99 -8.68 8.36
CA ASP A 524 15.47 -7.98 9.55
C ASP A 524 14.46 -6.92 10.01
N GLU A 525 13.50 -7.37 10.83
CA GLU A 525 12.50 -6.52 11.48
C GLU A 525 13.11 -5.50 12.47
N ARG A 526 14.40 -5.58 12.81
CA ARG A 526 15.11 -4.59 13.64
C ARG A 526 15.83 -3.53 12.80
N ALA A 527 16.17 -3.84 11.56
CA ALA A 527 16.72 -2.89 10.60
C ALA A 527 15.62 -2.10 9.89
N LEU A 528 14.50 -2.72 9.51
CA LEU A 528 13.47 -2.04 8.71
C LEU A 528 12.68 -1.00 9.52
N LEU A 529 12.85 0.28 9.20
CA LEU A 529 12.12 1.39 9.83
C LEU A 529 10.81 1.72 9.10
N PHE A 530 10.83 1.75 7.76
CA PHE A 530 9.67 2.07 6.93
C PHE A 530 9.77 1.42 5.54
N HIS A 531 8.63 1.02 4.96
CA HIS A 531 8.53 0.54 3.58
C HIS A 531 7.12 0.74 2.99
N ASP A 532 7.03 1.19 1.73
CA ASP A 532 5.76 1.43 1.01
C ASP A 532 5.60 0.65 -0.32
N GLY A 533 6.53 -0.24 -0.64
CA GLY A 533 6.58 -0.98 -1.92
C GLY A 533 7.63 -0.47 -2.92
N HIS A 534 8.18 0.73 -2.73
CA HIS A 534 9.24 1.31 -3.56
C HIS A 534 10.30 2.07 -2.74
N LEU A 535 9.89 2.77 -1.69
CA LEU A 535 10.77 3.37 -0.69
C LEU A 535 11.05 2.36 0.42
N TRP A 536 12.30 2.32 0.85
CA TRP A 536 12.75 1.66 2.08
C TRP A 536 13.53 2.67 2.92
N ILE A 537 13.26 2.70 4.22
CA ILE A 537 14.11 3.37 5.21
C ILE A 537 14.58 2.29 6.17
N VAL A 538 15.88 2.04 6.20
CA VAL A 538 16.50 0.96 6.97
C VAL A 538 17.59 1.52 7.87
N ARG A 539 17.59 1.10 9.13
CA ARG A 539 18.64 1.35 10.11
C ARG A 539 19.78 0.36 9.83
N GLU A 540 20.99 0.87 9.62
CA GLU A 540 22.18 0.04 9.45
C GLU A 540 22.88 -0.21 10.80
N ASP A 541 22.92 0.81 11.66
CA ASP A 541 23.30 0.73 13.07
C ASP A 541 22.67 1.90 13.84
N GLU A 542 23.07 2.10 15.11
CA GLU A 542 22.55 3.18 15.97
C GLU A 542 22.76 4.60 15.38
N HIS A 543 23.81 4.80 14.60
CA HIS A 543 24.21 6.11 14.06
C HIS A 543 24.18 6.19 12.52
N ARG A 544 23.64 5.16 11.84
CA ARG A 544 23.49 5.12 10.38
C ARG A 544 22.15 4.57 9.94
N PHE A 545 21.55 5.24 8.96
CA PHE A 545 20.39 4.73 8.23
C PHE A 545 20.60 4.92 6.72
N ARG A 546 19.86 4.13 5.93
CA ARG A 546 19.88 4.16 4.48
C ARG A 546 18.46 4.31 3.95
N VAL A 547 18.35 5.12 2.90
CA VAL A 547 17.12 5.38 2.16
C VAL A 547 17.28 4.74 0.79
N ILE A 548 16.47 3.75 0.47
CA ILE A 548 16.51 3.05 -0.81
C ILE A 548 15.24 3.40 -1.59
N ASN A 549 15.41 3.97 -2.77
CA ASN A 549 14.34 4.30 -3.68
C ASN A 549 14.42 3.40 -4.91
N GLU A 550 13.49 2.45 -5.02
CA GLU A 550 13.38 1.53 -6.15
C GLU A 550 12.45 2.05 -7.27
N SER A 551 11.89 3.26 -7.14
CA SER A 551 11.05 3.88 -8.17
C SER A 551 11.85 4.61 -9.26
N ASP A 552 11.13 4.98 -10.30
CA ASP A 552 11.55 5.79 -11.46
C ASP A 552 11.51 7.30 -11.21
N HIS A 553 11.08 7.75 -10.03
CA HIS A 553 10.92 9.16 -9.66
C HIS A 553 11.60 9.49 -8.34
N GLU A 554 11.82 10.79 -8.09
CA GLU A 554 12.46 11.23 -6.84
C GLU A 554 11.50 11.12 -5.65
N TYR A 555 11.90 10.38 -4.61
CA TYR A 555 11.16 10.31 -3.36
C TYR A 555 11.43 11.52 -2.47
N ASN A 556 10.35 12.20 -2.09
CA ASN A 556 10.35 13.42 -1.28
C ASN A 556 9.89 13.11 0.14
N ILE A 557 10.82 12.65 0.98
CA ILE A 557 10.57 12.13 2.33
C ILE A 557 10.38 13.30 3.29
N HIS A 558 9.32 13.23 4.10
CA HIS A 558 8.83 14.42 4.79
C HIS A 558 8.30 14.21 6.21
N PRO A 559 8.52 15.16 7.15
CA PRO A 559 7.90 15.17 8.48
C PRO A 559 6.37 15.15 8.47
N MET A 560 5.76 15.42 7.31
CA MET A 560 4.32 15.30 7.09
C MET A 560 3.78 13.87 7.16
N TRP A 561 4.58 12.86 6.85
CA TRP A 561 4.13 11.47 6.80
C TRP A 561 4.17 10.91 8.23
N PRO A 562 3.02 10.63 8.89
CA PRO A 562 3.01 10.25 10.30
C PRO A 562 3.81 8.98 10.60
N GLU A 563 3.77 8.02 9.68
CA GLU A 563 4.40 6.71 9.76
C GLU A 563 5.92 6.84 9.65
N VAL A 564 6.42 7.60 8.66
CA VAL A 564 7.85 7.90 8.50
C VAL A 564 8.35 8.70 9.70
N ARG A 565 7.62 9.73 10.14
CA ARG A 565 7.99 10.52 11.31
C ARG A 565 8.07 9.64 12.57
N ALA A 566 7.13 8.71 12.76
CA ALA A 566 7.17 7.74 13.85
C ALA A 566 8.36 6.77 13.71
N ALA A 567 8.64 6.26 12.51
CA ALA A 567 9.76 5.36 12.22
C ALA A 567 11.12 5.99 12.56
N PHE A 568 11.31 7.27 12.24
CA PHE A 568 12.54 8.01 12.57
C PHE A 568 12.77 8.20 14.09
N LYS A 569 11.78 7.94 14.96
CA LYS A 569 11.98 7.93 16.43
C LYS A 569 12.83 6.74 16.92
N ALA A 570 13.07 5.73 16.08
CA ALA A 570 13.92 4.59 16.40
C ALA A 570 15.43 4.88 16.25
N LEU A 571 15.78 6.12 15.87
CA LEU A 571 17.14 6.63 15.75
C LEU A 571 17.40 7.74 16.80
N PRO A 572 18.64 7.88 17.31
CA PRO A 572 19.04 8.98 18.17
C PRO A 572 18.68 10.37 17.58
N PRO A 573 18.18 11.32 18.40
CA PRO A 573 18.03 12.71 17.98
C PRO A 573 19.38 13.34 17.61
N GLY A 574 19.42 14.06 16.49
CA GLY A 574 20.65 14.66 15.96
C GLY A 574 20.56 15.03 14.49
N VAL A 575 21.71 15.43 13.94
CA VAL A 575 21.89 15.71 12.51
C VAL A 575 22.59 14.52 11.87
N TYR A 576 22.06 14.07 10.73
CA TYR A 576 22.65 13.04 9.90
C TYR A 576 22.89 13.61 8.49
N GLU A 577 24.07 13.40 7.93
CA GLU A 577 24.43 13.88 6.59
C GLU A 577 24.83 12.72 5.68
N ASP A 578 24.63 12.89 4.36
CA ASP A 578 25.15 11.98 3.34
C ASP A 578 26.69 12.08 3.29
N PRO A 579 27.45 11.02 3.59
CA PRO A 579 28.91 11.08 3.60
C PRO A 579 29.53 11.20 2.19
N LEU A 580 28.77 10.91 1.14
CA LEU A 580 29.22 11.01 -0.26
C LEU A 580 28.89 12.38 -0.85
N ASP A 581 27.71 12.92 -0.56
CA ASP A 581 27.26 14.22 -1.09
C ASP A 581 26.54 15.09 -0.05
N HIS A 582 27.24 15.46 1.02
CA HIS A 582 26.72 16.38 2.07
C HIS A 582 26.39 17.81 1.58
N ARG A 583 26.65 18.13 0.30
CA ARG A 583 26.40 19.47 -0.28
C ARG A 583 25.16 19.51 -1.15
N ALA A 584 24.73 18.40 -1.75
CA ALA A 584 23.50 18.37 -2.52
C ALA A 584 22.28 18.74 -1.64
N PRO A 585 21.26 19.39 -2.24
CA PRO A 585 20.04 19.74 -1.53
C PRO A 585 19.36 18.52 -0.89
N PHE A 586 18.84 18.69 0.32
CA PHE A 586 18.07 17.68 1.07
C PHE A 586 18.86 16.39 1.40
N ARG A 587 20.20 16.49 1.48
CA ARG A 587 21.11 15.46 2.00
C ARG A 587 21.45 15.59 3.49
N THR A 588 20.62 16.32 4.24
CA THR A 588 20.73 16.49 5.69
C THR A 588 19.41 16.12 6.35
N ALA A 589 19.41 15.03 7.11
CA ALA A 589 18.28 14.62 7.94
C ALA A 589 18.47 15.18 9.35
N MET A 590 17.51 15.99 9.81
CA MET A 590 17.46 16.49 11.19
C MET A 590 16.37 15.70 11.91
N ILE A 591 16.74 15.01 12.99
CA ILE A 591 15.85 14.14 13.76
C ILE A 591 15.74 14.70 15.18
N GLY A 592 14.53 15.05 15.59
CA GLY A 592 14.21 15.47 16.94
C GLY A 592 13.51 14.37 17.74
N HIS A 593 13.15 14.68 18.98
CA HIS A 593 12.42 13.77 19.88
C HIS A 593 11.06 13.28 19.31
N ASN A 594 10.48 14.02 18.36
CA ASN A 594 9.25 13.64 17.67
C ASN A 594 9.46 12.91 16.34
N GLY A 595 10.71 12.61 15.95
CA GLY A 595 11.07 12.00 14.67
C GLY A 595 11.72 13.00 13.71
N LEU A 596 11.58 12.75 12.41
CA LEU A 596 12.14 13.61 11.36
C LEU A 596 11.59 15.06 11.42
N GLU A 597 12.48 16.04 11.36
CA GLU A 597 12.21 17.50 11.36
C GLU A 597 12.71 18.22 10.09
N SER A 598 13.37 17.52 9.15
CA SER A 598 13.77 18.06 7.84
C SER A 598 13.21 17.28 6.66
N ARG A 599 13.24 17.88 5.46
CA ARG A 599 12.99 17.16 4.21
C ARG A 599 14.25 16.41 3.76
N VAL A 600 14.08 15.14 3.40
CA VAL A 600 15.14 14.29 2.82
C VAL A 600 14.71 13.86 1.43
N LYS A 601 15.62 13.84 0.46
CA LYS A 601 15.33 13.38 -0.90
C LYS A 601 16.18 12.18 -1.31
N ALA A 602 15.57 11.25 -2.04
CA ALA A 602 16.22 10.12 -2.67
C ALA A 602 15.94 10.12 -4.19
N PRO A 603 16.98 10.26 -5.04
CA PRO A 603 16.85 10.13 -6.49
C PRO A 603 16.19 8.81 -6.90
N PRO A 604 15.64 8.71 -8.13
CA PRO A 604 15.21 7.44 -8.70
C PRO A 604 16.29 6.36 -8.58
N ARG A 605 15.87 5.10 -8.43
CA ARG A 605 16.76 3.92 -8.51
C ARG A 605 18.05 4.03 -7.68
N SER A 606 17.96 4.55 -6.45
CA SER A 606 19.14 4.90 -5.64
C SER A 606 19.13 4.33 -4.22
N ALA A 607 20.31 4.20 -3.61
CA ALA A 607 20.44 3.98 -2.17
C ALA A 607 21.35 5.06 -1.54
N VAL A 608 20.78 5.85 -0.64
CA VAL A 608 21.42 7.02 -0.03
C VAL A 608 21.67 6.72 1.44
N SER A 609 22.91 6.81 1.88
CA SER A 609 23.26 6.56 3.29
C SER A 609 23.37 7.87 4.06
N PHE A 610 22.97 7.86 5.33
CA PHE A 610 23.01 9.01 6.22
C PHE A 610 23.70 8.61 7.52
N ARG A 611 24.69 9.39 7.95
CA ARG A 611 25.48 9.13 9.17
C ARG A 611 25.33 10.29 10.15
N TYR A 612 25.14 9.97 11.42
CA TYR A 612 25.13 10.94 12.52
C TYR A 612 26.42 11.79 12.49
N THR A 613 26.29 13.11 12.56
CA THR A 613 27.42 14.04 12.56
C THR A 613 27.51 14.87 13.83
N CYS A 614 26.39 15.35 14.37
CA CYS A 614 26.34 16.13 15.60
C CYS A 614 24.97 16.10 16.28
N GLU A 615 24.93 16.55 17.53
CA GLU A 615 23.67 16.85 18.22
C GLU A 615 22.84 17.88 17.47
N LEU A 616 21.51 17.82 17.62
CA LEU A 616 20.59 18.75 16.97
C LEU A 616 20.82 20.21 17.42
N SER A 617 21.24 20.39 18.68
CA SER A 617 21.64 21.65 19.31
C SER A 617 22.81 22.35 18.61
N ALA A 618 23.69 21.60 17.94
CA ALA A 618 24.85 22.12 17.23
C ALA A 618 24.52 22.64 15.82
N ARG A 619 23.24 22.60 15.40
CA ARG A 619 22.77 23.08 14.10
C ARG A 619 21.64 24.10 14.30
N ARG A 620 21.90 25.35 13.95
CA ARG A 620 20.91 26.46 13.89
C ARG A 620 19.76 26.09 12.93
N ARG A 621 18.63 25.59 13.43
CA ARG A 621 17.45 25.26 12.60
C ARG A 621 16.60 26.51 12.37
N VAL A 622 16.60 27.01 11.13
CA VAL A 622 15.87 28.23 10.73
C VAL A 622 14.50 27.87 10.16
N ALA A 623 13.43 28.45 10.68
CA ALA A 623 12.10 28.37 10.05
C ALA A 623 11.83 29.63 9.22
N ILE A 624 11.22 29.49 8.04
CA ILE A 624 10.78 30.64 7.24
C ILE A 624 9.31 30.92 7.60
N VAL A 625 8.88 32.16 7.80
CA VAL A 625 7.50 32.47 8.22
C VAL A 625 6.94 33.65 7.40
N PRO A 626 6.20 33.40 6.31
CA PRO A 626 5.54 34.44 5.55
C PRO A 626 4.45 35.15 6.38
N LEU A 627 4.56 36.48 6.47
CA LEU A 627 3.57 37.42 7.01
C LEU A 627 3.03 38.32 5.88
N GLY A 628 2.80 37.70 4.73
CA GLY A 628 2.53 38.36 3.46
C GLY A 628 1.09 38.88 3.33
N ASP A 629 0.89 39.62 2.24
CA ASP A 629 -0.41 39.99 1.68
C ASP A 629 -0.84 39.01 0.55
N ARG A 630 0.14 38.34 -0.07
CA ARG A 630 0.00 37.56 -1.31
C ARG A 630 0.80 36.26 -1.29
N CYS A 631 0.41 35.33 -2.15
CA CYS A 631 0.99 33.98 -2.25
C CYS A 631 2.42 33.89 -2.83
N ALA A 632 3.09 35.02 -3.08
CA ALA A 632 4.36 35.09 -3.80
C ALA A 632 5.48 34.28 -3.13
N VAL A 633 5.73 34.49 -1.82
CA VAL A 633 6.77 33.77 -1.08
C VAL A 633 6.54 32.25 -1.15
N ARG A 634 5.28 31.80 -1.02
CA ARG A 634 4.90 30.38 -1.14
C ARG A 634 5.20 29.81 -2.54
N MET A 635 4.92 30.56 -3.60
CA MET A 635 5.21 30.14 -4.99
C MET A 635 6.72 29.99 -5.23
N LEU A 636 7.52 30.91 -4.68
CA LEU A 636 8.98 30.89 -4.81
C LEU A 636 9.62 29.77 -3.99
N LEU A 637 9.22 29.60 -2.73
CA LEU A 637 9.70 28.49 -1.90
C LEU A 637 9.33 27.12 -2.51
N TYR A 638 8.16 26.99 -3.14
CA TYR A 638 7.80 25.80 -3.91
C TYR A 638 8.70 25.57 -5.12
N LYS A 639 9.02 26.62 -5.89
CA LYS A 639 9.94 26.51 -7.03
C LYS A 639 11.39 26.17 -6.59
N ILE A 640 11.78 26.58 -5.38
CA ILE A 640 13.07 26.24 -4.73
C ILE A 640 13.07 24.81 -4.15
N GLY A 641 11.90 24.21 -3.91
CA GLY A 641 11.72 22.91 -3.24
C GLY A 641 11.66 22.99 -1.71
N TYR A 642 11.51 24.19 -1.15
CA TYR A 642 11.35 24.50 0.28
C TYR A 642 9.87 24.60 0.68
N ASP A 643 8.98 23.99 -0.10
CA ASP A 643 7.54 23.89 0.19
C ASP A 643 7.19 22.95 1.35
N GLY A 644 5.89 22.80 1.55
CA GLY A 644 5.31 22.16 2.70
C GLY A 644 5.48 23.03 3.94
N PRO A 645 5.48 22.43 5.13
CA PRO A 645 5.54 23.15 6.40
C PRO A 645 6.96 23.59 6.82
N ALA A 646 7.88 23.79 5.86
CA ALA A 646 9.14 24.53 6.07
C ALA A 646 8.86 25.98 6.51
N PHE A 647 7.67 26.41 6.12
CA PHE A 647 7.01 27.59 6.62
C PHE A 647 5.61 27.25 7.11
N PRO A 648 5.21 27.66 8.34
CA PRO A 648 3.80 27.76 8.65
C PRO A 648 3.17 28.72 7.64
N PHE A 649 2.05 28.29 7.07
CA PHE A 649 1.35 29.00 5.99
C PHE A 649 1.09 30.47 6.34
N ASP A 650 1.15 31.34 5.32
CA ASP A 650 0.67 32.73 5.39
C ASP A 650 -0.72 32.77 6.03
N LEU A 651 -0.75 33.31 7.25
CA LEU A 651 -1.94 33.42 8.10
C LEU A 651 -2.67 34.73 7.86
N THR A 652 -1.96 35.77 7.45
CA THR A 652 -2.38 37.16 7.66
C THR A 652 -2.98 37.79 6.43
N ARG A 653 -2.51 37.43 5.21
CA ARG A 653 -3.05 37.86 3.91
C ARG A 653 -3.68 39.27 3.88
N THR A 654 -3.01 40.24 4.50
CA THR A 654 -3.46 41.62 4.67
C THR A 654 -2.39 42.57 4.12
N ALA A 655 -2.85 43.64 3.50
CA ALA A 655 -1.99 44.73 3.06
C ALA A 655 -1.49 45.58 4.25
N SER A 656 -2.16 45.55 5.40
CA SER A 656 -1.81 46.37 6.57
C SER A 656 -0.82 45.65 7.49
N ILE A 657 0.42 46.14 7.57
CA ILE A 657 1.43 45.61 8.49
C ILE A 657 1.05 45.80 9.97
N ALA A 658 0.31 46.86 10.32
CA ALA A 658 -0.18 47.08 11.68
C ALA A 658 -1.23 46.02 12.09
N GLU A 659 -2.07 45.55 11.14
CA GLU A 659 -2.97 44.43 11.41
C GLU A 659 -2.21 43.11 11.61
N VAL A 660 -1.09 42.90 10.90
CA VAL A 660 -0.17 41.76 11.15
C VAL A 660 0.35 41.79 12.58
N ALA A 661 0.79 42.95 13.07
CA ALA A 661 1.32 43.11 14.42
C ALA A 661 0.26 42.81 15.50
N ASP A 662 -0.95 43.38 15.39
CA ASP A 662 -2.07 43.11 16.31
C ASP A 662 -2.53 41.65 16.25
N MET A 663 -2.57 41.03 15.06
CA MET A 663 -2.87 39.59 14.90
C MET A 663 -1.86 38.70 15.64
N VAL A 664 -0.56 38.97 15.49
CA VAL A 664 0.51 38.23 16.19
C VAL A 664 0.41 38.43 17.70
N ALA A 665 0.25 39.67 18.17
CA ALA A 665 0.11 40.00 19.58
C ALA A 665 -1.11 39.31 20.24
N ARG A 666 -2.22 39.21 19.50
CA ARG A 666 -3.45 38.52 19.93
C ARG A 666 -3.46 37.02 19.68
N ARG A 667 -2.33 36.43 19.28
CA ARG A 667 -2.20 34.99 18.98
C ARG A 667 -3.18 34.48 17.90
N PHE A 668 -3.61 35.36 17.00
CA PHE A 668 -4.68 35.16 16.01
C PHE A 668 -6.07 34.88 16.60
N GLU A 669 -6.31 35.21 17.87
CA GLU A 669 -7.62 35.04 18.52
C GLU A 669 -8.69 35.95 17.89
N GLY A 670 -9.79 35.33 17.44
CA GLY A 670 -10.87 35.98 16.71
C GLY A 670 -10.77 35.90 15.18
N MET A 671 -9.64 35.45 14.61
CA MET A 671 -9.38 35.49 13.15
C MET A 671 -10.36 34.71 12.28
N TRP A 672 -11.04 33.72 12.86
CA TRP A 672 -12.11 32.95 12.22
C TRP A 672 -13.38 32.89 13.08
N ASP A 673 -13.58 33.90 13.95
CA ASP A 673 -14.81 34.07 14.72
C ASP A 673 -15.96 34.45 13.77
N PRO A 674 -17.03 33.65 13.65
CA PRO A 674 -18.18 33.97 12.80
C PRO A 674 -18.79 35.35 13.03
N ALA A 675 -18.70 35.91 14.24
CA ALA A 675 -19.21 37.25 14.55
C ALA A 675 -18.36 38.39 13.93
N LEU A 676 -17.14 38.08 13.49
CA LEU A 676 -16.21 39.04 12.88
C LEU A 676 -16.00 38.80 11.36
N LEU A 677 -16.68 37.81 10.78
CA LEU A 677 -16.58 37.45 9.36
C LEU A 677 -17.79 37.96 8.56
N CYS A 678 -17.54 38.52 7.38
CA CYS A 678 -18.58 38.98 6.46
C CYS A 678 -18.29 38.48 5.04
N TYR A 679 -19.21 37.71 4.45
CA TYR A 679 -19.10 37.27 3.07
C TYR A 679 -19.52 38.39 2.09
N SER A 680 -18.70 38.62 1.06
CA SER A 680 -19.02 39.45 -0.10
C SER A 680 -19.28 38.53 -1.30
N PRO A 681 -20.54 38.40 -1.76
CA PRO A 681 -20.88 37.61 -2.94
C PRO A 681 -20.23 38.15 -4.22
N GLU A 682 -20.11 39.48 -4.33
CA GLU A 682 -19.51 40.17 -5.48
C GLU A 682 -18.01 39.86 -5.63
N ALA A 683 -17.28 39.80 -4.52
CA ALA A 683 -15.85 39.49 -4.51
C ALA A 683 -15.54 37.97 -4.40
N GLY A 684 -16.54 37.14 -4.09
CA GLY A 684 -16.36 35.71 -3.80
C GLY A 684 -15.45 35.45 -2.59
N ARG A 685 -15.51 36.34 -1.57
CA ARG A 685 -14.54 36.40 -0.46
C ARG A 685 -15.19 36.71 0.88
N ILE A 686 -14.56 36.23 1.95
CA ILE A 686 -14.92 36.60 3.33
C ILE A 686 -13.92 37.64 3.82
N TYR A 687 -14.43 38.72 4.39
CA TYR A 687 -13.66 39.82 4.97
C TYR A 687 -13.80 39.82 6.49
N HIS A 688 -12.81 40.37 7.19
CA HIS A 688 -12.82 40.46 8.64
C HIS A 688 -13.16 41.89 9.11
N THR A 689 -14.06 42.05 10.08
CA THR A 689 -14.58 43.37 10.50
C THR A 689 -13.61 44.16 11.38
N ARG A 690 -12.82 43.47 12.24
CA ARG A 690 -11.72 44.08 13.01
C ARG A 690 -10.49 44.38 12.14
N TRP A 691 -9.91 43.34 11.53
CA TRP A 691 -8.76 43.46 10.63
C TRP A 691 -9.26 43.65 9.20
N THR A 692 -9.61 44.89 8.88
CA THR A 692 -10.23 45.30 7.62
C THR A 692 -9.46 44.93 6.35
N GLY A 693 -8.12 44.78 6.43
CA GLY A 693 -7.28 44.32 5.32
C GLY A 693 -7.21 42.80 5.17
N LEU A 694 -7.63 42.02 6.17
CA LEU A 694 -7.66 40.55 6.12
C LEU A 694 -8.85 40.05 5.29
N SER A 695 -8.55 39.22 4.30
CA SER A 695 -9.57 38.53 3.50
C SER A 695 -9.23 37.08 3.19
N PHE A 696 -10.26 36.25 3.15
CA PHE A 696 -10.20 34.83 2.82
C PHE A 696 -10.86 34.59 1.46
N ALA A 697 -10.13 33.96 0.54
CA ALA A 697 -10.61 33.61 -0.80
C ALA A 697 -10.54 32.10 -0.99
N HIS A 698 -11.51 31.54 -1.72
CA HIS A 698 -11.67 30.09 -1.94
C HIS A 698 -11.96 29.30 -0.64
N GLU A 699 -12.64 29.92 0.33
CA GLU A 699 -13.23 29.22 1.49
C GLU A 699 -14.66 28.75 1.19
N VAL A 700 -15.40 29.52 0.38
CA VAL A 700 -16.71 29.15 -0.18
C VAL A 700 -16.51 28.28 -1.42
N GLU A 701 -17.17 27.13 -1.44
CA GLU A 701 -17.17 26.14 -2.50
C GLU A 701 -18.47 26.24 -3.31
N ALA A 702 -18.49 25.73 -4.55
CA ALA A 702 -19.64 25.85 -5.46
C ALA A 702 -20.93 25.13 -4.96
N THR A 703 -20.81 24.32 -3.91
CA THR A 703 -21.90 23.57 -3.26
C THR A 703 -22.45 24.23 -1.99
N ASP A 704 -21.86 25.33 -1.51
CA ASP A 704 -22.33 26.01 -0.29
C ASP A 704 -23.44 27.02 -0.59
N ASP A 705 -24.44 27.11 0.29
CA ASP A 705 -25.43 28.20 0.28
C ASP A 705 -24.93 29.42 1.08
N ALA A 706 -23.82 30.02 0.61
CA ALA A 706 -23.14 31.12 1.29
C ALA A 706 -23.97 32.42 1.44
N LEU A 707 -25.19 32.48 0.88
CA LEU A 707 -26.12 33.59 1.06
C LEU A 707 -27.09 33.40 2.24
N HIS A 708 -27.37 32.15 2.64
CA HIS A 708 -28.33 31.83 3.70
C HIS A 708 -27.73 31.04 4.86
N ASP A 709 -26.69 30.23 4.63
CA ASP A 709 -25.98 29.48 5.67
C ASP A 709 -24.46 29.42 5.42
N LEU A 710 -23.70 30.21 6.19
CA LEU A 710 -22.24 30.16 6.22
C LEU A 710 -21.69 29.17 7.25
N SER A 711 -22.52 28.48 8.05
CA SER A 711 -22.06 27.57 9.11
C SER A 711 -21.11 26.48 8.63
N PRO A 712 -21.34 25.81 7.47
CA PRO A 712 -20.40 24.83 6.92
C PRO A 712 -19.05 25.47 6.55
N VAL A 713 -19.08 26.68 6.00
CA VAL A 713 -17.88 27.45 5.62
C VAL A 713 -17.09 27.84 6.87
N HIS A 714 -17.77 28.37 7.88
CA HIS A 714 -17.20 28.75 9.17
C HIS A 714 -16.56 27.55 9.89
N GLU A 715 -17.18 26.37 9.88
CA GLU A 715 -16.59 25.17 10.49
C GLU A 715 -15.34 24.68 9.73
N ARG A 716 -15.38 24.67 8.38
CA ARG A 716 -14.18 24.37 7.57
C ARG A 716 -13.06 25.39 7.82
N MET A 717 -13.39 26.68 7.91
CA MET A 717 -12.44 27.74 8.27
C MET A 717 -11.87 27.52 9.67
N ARG A 718 -12.71 27.28 10.69
CA ARG A 718 -12.29 27.02 12.06
C ARG A 718 -11.24 25.91 12.11
N ILE A 719 -11.54 24.74 11.54
CA ILE A 719 -10.60 23.61 11.47
C ILE A 719 -9.30 24.01 10.75
N ARG A 720 -9.41 24.64 9.58
CA ARG A 720 -8.29 25.01 8.70
C ARG A 720 -7.35 26.04 9.34
N TYR A 721 -7.90 27.08 9.95
CA TYR A 721 -7.15 28.20 10.50
C TYR A 721 -6.67 27.96 11.94
N THR A 722 -7.41 27.21 12.78
CA THR A 722 -6.88 26.67 14.05
C THR A 722 -5.60 25.87 13.77
N ALA A 723 -5.63 24.91 12.83
CA ALA A 723 -4.45 24.10 12.52
C ALA A 723 -3.28 24.91 11.92
N ARG A 724 -3.54 26.04 11.23
CA ARG A 724 -2.47 26.96 10.77
C ARG A 724 -1.87 27.75 11.94
N CYS A 725 -2.70 28.27 12.84
CA CYS A 725 -2.27 28.98 14.04
C CYS A 725 -1.45 28.07 14.96
N GLU A 726 -1.90 26.84 15.21
CA GLU A 726 -1.15 25.84 15.98
C GLU A 726 0.24 25.56 15.38
N ARG A 727 0.34 25.43 14.05
CA ARG A 727 1.63 25.25 13.36
C ARG A 727 2.53 26.47 13.45
N PHE A 728 2.00 27.68 13.38
CA PHE A 728 2.77 28.92 13.59
C PHE A 728 3.39 28.92 14.99
N TRP A 729 2.58 28.74 16.03
CA TRP A 729 3.07 28.72 17.41
C TRP A 729 3.97 27.52 17.73
N TYR A 730 3.73 26.36 17.12
CA TYR A 730 4.66 25.22 17.21
C TYR A 730 6.01 25.55 16.57
N THR A 731 6.01 26.16 15.38
CA THR A 731 7.23 26.57 14.68
C THR A 731 8.07 27.49 15.55
N LEU A 732 7.49 28.58 16.07
CA LEU A 732 8.23 29.52 16.94
C LEU A 732 8.83 28.81 18.18
N ARG A 733 8.10 27.86 18.79
CA ARG A 733 8.61 27.08 19.94
C ARG A 733 9.67 26.05 19.57
N SER A 734 9.66 25.47 18.38
CA SER A 734 10.47 24.29 18.03
C SER A 734 11.74 24.56 17.21
N CYS A 735 11.74 25.60 16.37
CA CYS A 735 12.95 26.04 15.66
C CYS A 735 13.92 26.81 16.57
N ASP A 736 15.16 27.02 16.10
CA ASP A 736 16.18 27.79 16.82
C ASP A 736 16.17 29.26 16.40
N GLU A 737 15.82 29.54 15.14
CA GLU A 737 15.70 30.90 14.58
C GLU A 737 14.52 31.02 13.62
N VAL A 738 13.96 32.23 13.49
CA VAL A 738 12.86 32.53 12.57
C VAL A 738 13.23 33.60 11.54
N LEU A 739 13.08 33.30 10.25
CA LEU A 739 13.10 34.26 9.17
C LEU A 739 11.65 34.63 8.79
N PHE A 740 11.14 35.72 9.36
CA PHE A 740 9.86 36.28 8.94
C PHE A 740 9.99 36.97 7.59
N VAL A 741 9.02 36.77 6.69
CA VAL A 741 9.03 37.38 5.34
C VAL A 741 7.75 38.16 5.10
N ARG A 742 7.85 39.49 5.05
CA ARG A 742 6.75 40.41 4.75
C ARG A 742 6.84 40.87 3.30
N THR A 743 5.77 40.68 2.54
CA THR A 743 5.61 41.23 1.18
C THR A 743 4.65 42.40 1.16
N GLY A 744 4.82 43.28 0.18
CA GLY A 744 3.94 44.43 -0.03
C GLY A 744 4.31 45.63 0.83
N VAL A 745 3.60 46.74 0.60
CA VAL A 745 3.91 48.03 1.21
C VAL A 745 3.83 47.95 2.75
N ALA A 746 4.78 48.61 3.41
CA ALA A 746 4.87 48.71 4.87
C ALA A 746 5.48 50.06 5.25
N ASP A 747 4.91 50.77 6.23
CA ASP A 747 5.51 51.98 6.76
C ASP A 747 6.55 51.66 7.86
N ARG A 748 7.54 52.53 8.03
CA ARG A 748 8.56 52.37 9.10
C ARG A 748 7.98 52.14 10.50
N GLY A 749 6.87 52.79 10.85
CA GLY A 749 6.24 52.67 12.18
C GLY A 749 5.63 51.30 12.40
N GLY A 750 4.85 50.81 11.43
CA GLY A 750 4.28 49.47 11.43
C GLY A 750 5.33 48.35 11.38
N VAL A 751 6.47 48.57 10.72
CA VAL A 751 7.62 47.63 10.81
C VAL A 751 8.19 47.59 12.24
N MET A 752 8.31 48.73 12.92
CA MET A 752 8.82 48.79 14.30
C MET A 752 7.87 48.10 15.29
N ASP A 753 6.55 48.34 15.19
CA ASP A 753 5.55 47.67 16.02
C ASP A 753 5.53 46.16 15.77
N LEU A 754 5.57 45.73 14.50
CA LEU A 754 5.66 44.30 14.18
C LEU A 754 6.92 43.65 14.77
N VAL A 755 8.09 44.29 14.69
CA VAL A 755 9.33 43.77 15.31
C VAL A 755 9.17 43.62 16.83
N GLU A 756 8.52 44.57 17.51
CA GLU A 756 8.24 44.47 18.96
C GLU A 756 7.34 43.26 19.29
N LYS A 757 6.26 43.05 18.52
CA LYS A 757 5.34 41.92 18.76
C LYS A 757 5.95 40.57 18.38
N LEU A 758 6.81 40.53 17.35
CA LEU A 758 7.58 39.33 17.00
C LEU A 758 8.63 39.00 18.06
N GLU A 759 9.27 39.99 18.68
CA GLU A 759 10.20 39.78 19.80
C GLU A 759 9.52 39.19 21.03
N GLN A 760 8.30 39.64 21.34
CA GLN A 760 7.44 39.05 22.37
C GLN A 760 7.03 37.60 21.98
N ALA A 761 6.61 37.38 20.73
CA ALA A 761 6.17 36.07 20.24
C ALA A 761 7.29 35.02 20.11
N CYS A 762 8.53 35.45 19.91
CA CYS A 762 9.71 34.59 19.81
C CYS A 762 10.34 34.26 21.18
N GLU A 763 9.86 34.84 22.28
CA GLU A 763 10.30 34.52 23.66
C GLU A 763 11.84 34.59 23.83
N GLY A 764 12.47 35.59 23.21
CA GLY A 764 13.93 35.80 23.26
C GLY A 764 14.77 35.02 22.23
N LYS A 765 14.16 34.20 21.38
CA LYS A 765 14.86 33.53 20.27
C LYS A 765 15.31 34.52 19.20
N PRO A 766 16.42 34.24 18.47
CA PRO A 766 16.82 35.04 17.33
C PRO A 766 15.75 34.99 16.23
N PHE A 767 15.59 36.12 15.55
CA PHE A 767 14.77 36.22 14.34
C PHE A 767 15.25 37.36 13.44
N HIS A 768 14.91 37.27 12.17
CA HIS A 768 15.06 38.34 11.19
C HIS A 768 13.71 38.61 10.51
N LEU A 769 13.42 39.89 10.22
CA LEU A 769 12.28 40.32 9.42
C LEU A 769 12.77 40.80 8.05
N LEU A 770 12.54 39.98 7.03
CA LEU A 770 12.79 40.30 5.63
C LEU A 770 11.57 41.02 5.04
N VAL A 771 11.72 42.29 4.67
CA VAL A 771 10.69 43.09 4.00
C VAL A 771 11.01 43.18 2.50
N LEU A 772 10.03 42.82 1.67
CA LEU A 772 10.10 42.79 0.22
C LEU A 772 9.02 43.70 -0.35
N SER A 773 9.41 44.93 -0.72
CA SER A 773 8.48 45.96 -1.21
C SER A 773 9.17 46.87 -2.23
N ALA A 774 8.40 47.53 -3.10
CA ALA A 774 8.90 48.54 -4.03
C ALA A 774 9.05 49.93 -3.36
N GLN A 775 9.67 49.96 -2.17
CA GLN A 775 9.97 51.17 -1.40
C GLN A 775 11.48 51.35 -1.29
N SER A 776 11.94 52.58 -1.07
CA SER A 776 13.37 52.82 -0.89
C SER A 776 13.86 52.15 0.40
N SER A 777 14.92 51.32 0.31
CA SER A 777 15.57 50.71 1.48
C SER A 777 16.07 51.74 2.51
N GLN A 778 16.14 53.03 2.19
CA GLN A 778 16.42 54.09 3.16
C GLN A 778 15.33 54.18 4.26
N GLU A 779 14.07 53.89 3.94
CA GLU A 779 12.95 53.95 4.88
C GLU A 779 13.13 52.98 6.07
N PHE A 780 13.76 51.83 5.83
CA PHE A 780 13.98 50.77 6.82
C PHE A 780 15.42 50.76 7.37
N SER A 781 16.26 51.69 6.94
CA SER A 781 17.66 51.76 7.36
C SER A 781 17.81 51.95 8.87
N GLY A 782 18.81 51.28 9.45
CA GLY A 782 19.12 51.32 10.88
C GLY A 782 18.11 50.62 11.80
N LEU A 783 17.10 49.92 11.27
CA LEU A 783 16.19 49.12 12.08
C LEU A 783 16.88 47.79 12.50
N PRO A 784 16.92 47.44 13.79
CA PRO A 784 17.50 46.18 14.24
C PRO A 784 16.67 44.99 13.74
N LYS A 785 17.33 43.88 13.40
CA LYS A 785 16.73 42.61 12.91
C LYS A 785 15.98 42.70 11.57
N VAL A 786 15.87 43.88 10.95
CA VAL A 786 15.18 44.08 9.66
C VAL A 786 16.15 44.07 8.49
N GLY A 787 15.81 43.36 7.42
CA GLY A 787 16.45 43.47 6.11
C GLY A 787 15.42 43.89 5.05
N HIS A 788 15.76 44.83 4.18
CA HIS A 788 14.88 45.29 3.10
C HIS A 788 15.51 45.09 1.72
N TYR A 789 14.72 44.58 0.77
CA TYR A 789 15.06 44.61 -0.65
C TYR A 789 13.98 45.36 -1.42
N ASP A 790 14.40 46.34 -2.22
CA ASP A 790 13.58 47.11 -3.16
C ASP A 790 13.18 46.21 -4.35
N LEU A 791 12.24 45.30 -4.07
CA LEU A 791 11.80 44.21 -4.93
C LEU A 791 10.34 43.87 -4.65
N GLU A 792 9.51 43.92 -5.69
CA GLU A 792 8.16 43.34 -5.67
C GLU A 792 8.18 41.97 -6.38
N PHE A 793 7.73 40.93 -5.68
CA PHE A 793 7.43 39.62 -6.26
C PHE A 793 5.94 39.52 -6.57
N ASN A 794 5.53 40.02 -7.74
CA ASN A 794 4.13 40.04 -8.13
C ASN A 794 3.66 38.63 -8.57
N PRO A 795 2.73 37.97 -7.85
CA PRO A 795 2.35 36.59 -8.14
C PRO A 795 1.58 36.45 -9.45
N ASP A 796 0.81 37.47 -9.85
CA ASP A 796 -0.03 37.44 -11.04
C ASP A 796 0.90 37.45 -12.28
N ARG A 797 1.91 38.34 -12.28
CA ARG A 797 2.97 38.35 -13.29
C ARG A 797 3.80 37.07 -13.32
N MET A 798 4.06 36.41 -12.17
CA MET A 798 4.76 35.13 -12.14
C MET A 798 3.99 33.99 -12.84
N TYR A 799 2.66 34.05 -12.92
CA TYR A 799 1.88 33.10 -13.72
C TYR A 799 1.93 33.39 -15.22
N GLU A 800 1.99 34.67 -15.60
CA GLU A 800 1.96 35.11 -17.00
C GLU A 800 3.34 35.01 -17.69
N ASP A 801 4.42 35.23 -16.94
CA ASP A 801 5.80 35.30 -17.43
C ASP A 801 6.71 34.29 -16.71
N PRO A 802 6.98 33.11 -17.32
CA PRO A 802 7.89 32.10 -16.78
C PRO A 802 9.33 32.59 -16.59
N GLY A 803 9.77 33.59 -17.38
CA GLY A 803 11.11 34.18 -17.27
C GLY A 803 11.23 35.06 -16.02
N TYR A 804 10.24 35.90 -15.77
CA TYR A 804 10.13 36.67 -14.53
C TYR A 804 9.97 35.76 -13.30
N TRP A 805 9.21 34.65 -13.39
CA TRP A 805 9.12 33.69 -12.29
C TRP A 805 10.48 33.01 -12.02
N LEU A 806 11.24 32.63 -13.04
CA LEU A 806 12.61 32.10 -12.87
C LEU A 806 13.54 33.14 -12.23
N PHE A 807 13.50 34.40 -12.70
CA PHE A 807 14.26 35.51 -12.10
C PHE A 807 13.93 35.67 -10.61
N CYS A 808 12.65 35.78 -10.24
CA CYS A 808 12.23 35.89 -8.84
C CYS A 808 12.65 34.68 -7.99
N THR A 809 12.66 33.48 -8.59
CA THR A 809 13.08 32.23 -7.92
C THR A 809 14.55 32.27 -7.57
N GLU A 810 15.41 32.64 -8.52
CA GLU A 810 16.86 32.71 -8.28
C GLU A 810 17.24 33.92 -7.43
N THR A 811 16.51 35.05 -7.51
CA THR A 811 16.66 36.17 -6.57
C THR A 811 16.32 35.74 -5.14
N MET A 812 15.18 35.06 -4.93
CA MET A 812 14.80 34.55 -3.60
C MET A 812 15.80 33.51 -3.08
N ARG A 813 16.31 32.63 -3.95
CA ARG A 813 17.39 31.68 -3.60
C ARG A 813 18.67 32.42 -3.17
N GLY A 814 19.06 33.48 -3.89
CA GLY A 814 20.19 34.33 -3.54
C GLY A 814 20.04 35.01 -2.17
N ILE A 815 18.84 35.54 -1.86
CA ILE A 815 18.53 36.14 -0.56
C ILE A 815 18.64 35.10 0.56
N LEU A 816 18.02 33.92 0.40
CA LEU A 816 18.09 32.84 1.39
C LEU A 816 19.54 32.37 1.62
N ASN A 817 20.33 32.19 0.56
CA ASN A 817 21.74 31.83 0.67
C ASN A 817 22.56 32.92 1.41
N ALA A 818 22.27 34.21 1.17
CA ALA A 818 22.95 35.31 1.86
C ALA A 818 22.60 35.40 3.36
N LEU A 819 21.46 34.84 3.77
CA LEU A 819 21.01 34.72 5.16
C LEU A 819 21.44 33.39 5.82
N ASP A 820 22.24 32.57 5.13
CA ASP A 820 22.62 31.20 5.53
C ASP A 820 21.39 30.31 5.78
N VAL A 821 20.38 30.37 4.90
CA VAL A 821 19.18 29.53 4.95
C VAL A 821 19.17 28.57 3.75
N SER A 822 19.25 27.27 4.03
CA SER A 822 19.29 26.22 3.02
C SER A 822 18.59 24.94 3.47
N SER A 823 18.46 23.93 2.59
CA SER A 823 17.94 22.61 2.96
C SER A 823 18.74 21.89 4.06
N ARG A 824 19.94 22.36 4.41
CA ARG A 824 20.79 21.78 5.46
C ARG A 824 20.41 22.24 6.87
N ASN A 825 19.64 23.32 6.98
CA ASN A 825 19.27 23.92 8.25
C ASN A 825 17.83 24.47 8.30
N LEU A 826 17.06 24.36 7.23
CA LEU A 826 15.64 24.70 7.20
C LEU A 826 14.81 23.72 8.08
N PHE A 827 14.00 24.27 8.98
CA PHE A 827 13.12 23.53 9.89
C PHE A 827 11.75 23.25 9.25
N TRP A 828 11.26 22.01 9.30
CA TRP A 828 9.90 21.66 8.86
C TRP A 828 8.97 21.30 10.03
N CYS A 829 7.90 22.07 10.19
CA CYS A 829 6.84 21.82 11.15
C CYS A 829 6.01 20.56 10.75
N PRO A 830 5.55 19.71 11.67
CA PRO A 830 4.59 18.65 11.34
C PRO A 830 3.19 19.22 11.00
N PRO A 831 2.37 18.52 10.19
CA PRO A 831 1.04 18.98 9.76
C PRO A 831 0.06 19.02 10.93
N THR A 832 0.16 18.03 11.82
CA THR A 832 -0.46 17.99 13.15
C THR A 832 0.66 18.15 14.17
N PRO A 833 0.82 19.33 14.78
CA PRO A 833 1.73 19.53 15.91
C PRO A 833 1.46 18.51 17.02
N PRO A 834 2.48 17.80 17.54
CA PRO A 834 2.33 17.05 18.77
C PRO A 834 1.98 18.03 19.90
N GLN A 835 0.97 17.68 20.70
CA GLN A 835 0.60 18.51 21.84
C GLN A 835 1.75 18.55 22.85
N PRO A 836 1.97 19.70 23.53
CA PRO A 836 2.94 19.74 24.62
C PRO A 836 2.55 18.71 25.68
N ALA A 837 3.52 17.97 26.19
CA ALA A 837 3.30 17.13 27.36
C ALA A 837 2.72 18.01 28.48
N PRO A 838 1.68 17.56 29.21
CA PRO A 838 1.16 18.34 30.33
C PRO A 838 2.32 18.62 31.28
N GLN A 839 2.56 19.90 31.57
CA GLN A 839 3.61 20.30 32.48
C GLN A 839 3.36 19.60 33.82
N GLY A 840 4.23 18.65 34.15
CA GLY A 840 4.19 17.98 35.44
C GLY A 840 4.28 19.04 36.52
N LEU A 841 3.29 19.10 37.40
CA LEU A 841 3.39 19.86 38.64
C LEU A 841 4.64 19.37 39.37
N CYS A 842 5.69 20.17 39.38
CA CYS A 842 6.85 19.95 40.23
C CYS A 842 6.37 19.97 41.68
N THR A 843 6.13 18.79 42.25
CA THR A 843 6.01 18.63 43.69
C THR A 843 7.35 19.00 44.28
N MET A 844 7.44 20.19 44.85
CA MET A 844 8.60 20.61 45.64
C MET A 844 8.76 19.63 46.81
N GLY A 845 9.96 19.07 46.94
CA GLY A 845 10.43 18.31 48.10
C GLY A 845 11.50 19.12 48.83
#